data_AF-A0A7S1AAA9-F1
#
_entry.id   AF-A0A7S1AAA9-F1
#
_cell.length_a   1.000
_cell.length_b   1.000
_cell.length_c   1.000
_cell.angle_alpha   90.00
_cell.angle_beta   90.00
_cell.angle_gamma   90.00
#
_symmetry.space_group_name_H-M   'P 1'
#
loop_
_entity.id
_entity.type
_entity.pdbx_description
1 polymer ?
#
loop_
_entity_poly.entity_id
_entity_poly.type
_entity_poly.pdbx_seq_one_letter_code
_entity_poly.pdbx_strand_id
1 'polypeptide(L)'
;MKRLLLYVVYVSVPLLSAAVSETGSFVADVGLYDATGQTIFESATATTQWGSTSTQYGKVIHTYSLCTQDTTSDCDGTSNYIGGSANWNAAGGNNLFNYLETVQFIIPHEAASKIASIGFTIKTPSSPTYRVLREGDRINDLGADFTSQAWGGVAPAATLDYPVAGSSAGDPIHLSILPVTSNGTVDGHQVLGMFISFREPAPPTCDPASGHCCFLDKGDSLWGKDFVDTENNCRIENPHYQCWQTDGSPWTTGATVSSMAFVGSLYNMADGTPITIFLDDEADIALPLTNSFVYITPSAGLDSCATLCGLSTGAIPWSGSTWSSAVSSCEISGASTFAAEGLGPLTITGFGRISGYTLLDNGVNYFGQQVWKDFSGTNCAGASYSSAVFGDVYKAWEWGIMSGLLEIATSDASTDFAVDIRGITVAWGPKRGDGAILINAGYRILSDSADSNRPARLTDVKTPGAWMDAADGPNLLGDGSMISFAYLHHADDLLKLSASNVKYSHITALQGNVGSVVELGNYGLGLRNNQVVGSSVEGLYVHRIVHAKGGWDGNGGVFGSRTCPNGITFKDITVNDLVVHASSDSNTVGQLFAIGTLSGNAAFCGGSHGGNIFDSFTFLRWRIYLSPSMYSKFFNADNSKTSTGDKIFFSDPAQTTQSAILRSAVQIYDDTGYYCVCPMLSDASGCWDNNGPGHGAQNFQFYNMPVTNIMFPYTTPATQNNHSAPKLTVT
;
A
#
# COMPACT_ATOMS: atom_id res chain seq x y z
N MET A 1 -50.52 6.38 37.82
CA MET A 1 -50.63 5.73 36.49
C MET A 1 -49.22 5.54 35.95
N LYS A 2 -48.74 4.31 35.92
CA LYS A 2 -47.40 3.95 35.42
C LYS A 2 -47.42 4.00 33.89
N ARG A 3 -46.61 4.88 33.28
CA ARG A 3 -46.33 4.81 31.84
C ARG A 3 -45.24 3.78 31.61
N LEU A 4 -45.61 2.75 30.86
CA LEU A 4 -44.76 1.65 30.41
C LEU A 4 -43.70 2.26 29.47
N LEU A 5 -42.43 2.30 29.88
CA LEU A 5 -41.32 2.48 28.96
C LEU A 5 -41.19 1.17 28.19
N LEU A 6 -41.53 1.20 26.90
CA LEU A 6 -41.25 0.12 25.97
C LEU A 6 -39.75 0.18 25.67
N TYR A 7 -38.94 -0.56 26.43
CA TYR A 7 -37.58 -0.89 26.01
C TYR A 7 -37.71 -1.77 24.76
N VAL A 8 -37.55 -1.17 23.59
CA VAL A 8 -37.21 -1.93 22.38
C VAL A 8 -35.75 -2.33 22.57
N VAL A 9 -35.55 -3.48 23.21
CA VAL A 9 -34.29 -4.21 23.14
C VAL A 9 -34.18 -4.64 21.68
N TYR A 10 -33.51 -3.82 20.86
CA TYR A 10 -32.84 -4.37 19.70
C TYR A 10 -31.78 -5.30 20.29
N VAL A 11 -32.09 -6.59 20.27
CA VAL A 11 -31.06 -7.61 20.29
C VAL A 11 -30.25 -7.30 19.04
N SER A 12 -29.16 -6.55 19.23
CA SER A 12 -28.02 -6.59 18.33
C SER A 12 -27.63 -8.05 18.30
N VAL A 13 -28.20 -8.77 17.33
CA VAL A 13 -27.64 -10.03 16.89
C VAL A 13 -26.22 -9.62 16.53
N PRO A 14 -25.18 -10.06 17.27
CA PRO A 14 -23.87 -10.01 16.67
C PRO A 14 -24.08 -10.71 15.34
N LEU A 15 -23.71 -10.07 14.23
CA LEU A 15 -23.35 -10.85 13.06
C LEU A 15 -22.13 -11.66 13.52
N LEU A 16 -22.40 -12.72 14.29
CA LEU A 16 -21.75 -13.99 14.23
C LEU A 16 -21.55 -14.18 12.74
N SER A 17 -20.29 -14.07 12.34
CA SER A 17 -19.79 -14.62 11.08
C SER A 17 -20.69 -15.79 10.73
N ALA A 18 -21.52 -15.62 9.70
CA ALA A 18 -22.32 -16.72 9.19
C ALA A 18 -21.37 -17.90 9.07
N ALA A 19 -21.79 -19.04 9.63
CA ALA A 19 -20.96 -20.23 9.76
C ALA A 19 -20.22 -20.51 8.46
N VAL A 20 -18.95 -20.09 8.39
CA VAL A 20 -17.98 -20.58 7.43
C VAL A 20 -17.90 -22.06 7.78
N SER A 21 -18.42 -22.91 6.90
CA SER A 21 -18.32 -24.36 7.07
C SER A 21 -16.88 -24.70 7.45
N GLU A 22 -16.68 -25.53 8.47
CA GLU A 22 -15.38 -25.89 9.10
C GLU A 22 -14.35 -26.59 8.16
N THR A 23 -14.43 -26.35 6.86
CA THR A 23 -13.49 -26.80 5.82
C THR A 23 -13.11 -25.58 4.98
N GLY A 24 -12.13 -24.77 5.41
CA GLY A 24 -11.64 -23.67 4.55
C GLY A 24 -10.63 -22.65 5.10
N SER A 25 -10.46 -22.47 6.41
CA SER A 25 -9.60 -21.40 6.99
C SER A 25 -8.32 -21.94 7.64
N PHE A 26 -7.32 -21.09 7.79
CA PHE A 26 -6.14 -21.44 8.58
C PHE A 26 -6.47 -21.47 10.07
N VAL A 27 -5.73 -22.26 10.83
CA VAL A 27 -5.66 -22.11 12.29
C VAL A 27 -4.21 -21.89 12.66
N ALA A 28 -3.94 -20.75 13.28
CA ALA A 28 -2.60 -20.35 13.71
C ALA A 28 -2.54 -20.17 15.22
N ASP A 29 -1.46 -20.64 15.82
CA ASP A 29 -1.11 -20.45 17.22
C ASP A 29 0.36 -20.07 17.37
N VAL A 30 0.66 -19.29 18.42
CA VAL A 30 2.00 -18.79 18.75
C VAL A 30 2.39 -19.15 20.18
N GLY A 31 3.66 -19.48 20.38
CA GLY A 31 4.33 -19.64 21.66
C GLY A 31 5.51 -18.69 21.76
N LEU A 32 5.64 -18.03 22.91
CA LEU A 32 6.72 -17.10 23.22
C LEU A 32 7.62 -17.73 24.28
N TYR A 33 8.93 -17.74 24.05
CA TYR A 33 9.90 -18.41 24.91
C TYR A 33 11.04 -17.49 25.30
N ASP A 34 11.53 -17.65 26.52
CA ASP A 34 12.72 -16.93 26.98
C ASP A 34 14.03 -17.60 26.52
N ALA A 35 15.17 -17.00 26.87
CA ALA A 35 16.49 -17.50 26.48
C ALA A 35 16.84 -18.89 27.07
N THR A 36 16.09 -19.38 28.05
CA THR A 36 16.22 -20.72 28.62
C THR A 36 15.27 -21.74 27.97
N GLY A 37 14.41 -21.28 27.06
CA GLY A 37 13.35 -22.07 26.44
C GLY A 37 12.10 -22.22 27.32
N GLN A 38 11.98 -21.44 28.41
CA GLN A 38 10.78 -21.46 29.24
C GLN A 38 9.65 -20.69 28.57
N THR A 39 8.44 -21.28 28.56
CA THR A 39 7.25 -20.63 28.02
C THR A 39 6.88 -19.37 28.80
N ILE A 40 6.80 -18.25 28.08
CA ILE A 40 6.25 -16.98 28.55
C ILE A 40 4.73 -16.95 28.30
N PHE A 41 4.33 -17.38 27.10
CA PHE A 41 2.94 -17.36 26.64
C PHE A 41 2.72 -18.40 25.54
N GLU A 42 1.53 -19.02 25.48
CA GLU A 42 1.10 -19.88 24.38
C GLU A 42 -0.37 -19.62 24.05
N SER A 43 -0.67 -19.20 22.81
CA SER A 43 -2.03 -18.80 22.42
C SER A 43 -3.03 -19.95 22.50
N ALA A 44 -2.59 -21.18 22.23
CA ALA A 44 -3.46 -22.36 22.22
C ALA A 44 -4.04 -22.70 23.60
N THR A 45 -3.33 -22.33 24.68
CA THR A 45 -3.74 -22.60 26.07
C THR A 45 -4.20 -21.35 26.81
N ALA A 46 -3.98 -20.16 26.23
CA ALA A 46 -4.39 -18.86 26.76
C ALA A 46 -5.92 -18.67 26.64
N THR A 47 -6.67 -19.21 27.59
CA THR A 47 -8.14 -19.11 27.62
C THR A 47 -8.67 -17.84 28.29
N THR A 48 -7.83 -17.06 28.98
CA THR A 48 -8.24 -15.92 29.83
C THR A 48 -7.41 -14.63 29.63
N GLN A 49 -6.49 -14.61 28.66
CA GLN A 49 -5.49 -13.53 28.51
C GLN A 49 -5.72 -12.62 27.30
N TRP A 50 -6.81 -12.83 26.56
CA TRP A 50 -7.18 -12.00 25.42
C TRP A 50 -7.91 -10.72 25.85
N GLY A 51 -7.46 -9.57 25.37
CA GLY A 51 -8.09 -8.27 25.59
C GLY A 51 -7.25 -7.13 25.01
N SER A 52 -7.79 -5.91 25.04
CA SER A 52 -7.21 -4.75 24.40
C SER A 52 -6.38 -3.82 25.29
N THR A 53 -6.30 -4.09 26.60
CA THR A 53 -5.48 -3.25 27.48
C THR A 53 -3.98 -3.45 27.22
N SER A 54 -3.14 -2.46 27.59
CA SER A 54 -1.68 -2.49 27.31
C SER A 54 -0.94 -3.70 27.89
N THR A 55 -1.52 -4.37 28.90
CA THR A 55 -0.95 -5.56 29.55
C THR A 55 -1.55 -6.88 29.06
N GLN A 56 -2.54 -6.85 28.16
CA GLN A 56 -3.23 -8.03 27.65
C GLN A 56 -2.72 -8.43 26.27
N TYR A 57 -2.79 -9.73 25.97
CA TYR A 57 -2.52 -10.24 24.64
C TYR A 57 -3.76 -10.04 23.76
N GLY A 58 -3.58 -9.83 22.46
CA GLY A 58 -4.67 -9.71 21.49
C GLY A 58 -4.51 -10.69 20.33
N LYS A 59 -5.63 -11.07 19.71
CA LYS A 59 -5.64 -11.87 18.48
C LYS A 59 -6.73 -11.37 17.56
N VAL A 60 -6.34 -10.90 16.38
CA VAL A 60 -7.27 -10.42 15.35
C VAL A 60 -7.12 -11.29 14.12
N ILE A 61 -8.23 -11.74 13.53
CA ILE A 61 -8.24 -12.57 12.33
C ILE A 61 -9.17 -11.93 11.31
N HIS A 62 -8.68 -11.81 10.08
CA HIS A 62 -9.46 -11.29 8.96
C HIS A 62 -9.23 -12.12 7.71
N THR A 63 -10.25 -12.17 6.87
CA THR A 63 -10.21 -12.83 5.56
C THR A 63 -10.43 -11.79 4.47
N TYR A 64 -9.63 -11.89 3.42
CA TYR A 64 -9.68 -11.06 2.23
C TYR A 64 -9.78 -12.00 1.03
N SER A 65 -10.99 -12.25 0.57
CA SER A 65 -11.23 -13.02 -0.66
C SER A 65 -11.11 -12.12 -1.89
N LEU A 66 -10.63 -12.67 -3.00
CA LEU A 66 -10.69 -11.99 -4.29
C LEU A 66 -12.15 -11.79 -4.77
N CYS A 67 -13.18 -12.33 -4.10
CA CYS A 67 -14.59 -12.25 -4.53
C CYS A 67 -15.49 -11.61 -3.47
N THR A 68 -16.50 -10.83 -3.93
CA THR A 68 -17.61 -10.32 -3.10
C THR A 68 -18.72 -11.37 -3.01
N GLN A 69 -19.06 -11.79 -1.77
CA GLN A 69 -20.15 -12.71 -1.37
C GLN A 69 -19.89 -14.23 -1.30
N ASP A 70 -19.68 -14.69 -0.06
CA ASP A 70 -20.29 -15.79 0.73
C ASP A 70 -20.64 -17.18 0.16
N THR A 71 -20.32 -17.51 -1.09
CA THR A 71 -20.27 -18.93 -1.51
C THR A 71 -18.93 -19.21 -2.17
N THR A 72 -18.07 -19.94 -1.44
CA THR A 72 -16.74 -20.40 -1.87
C THR A 72 -16.76 -21.21 -3.18
N SER A 73 -17.94 -21.62 -3.68
CA SER A 73 -18.07 -22.38 -4.92
C SER A 73 -17.87 -21.57 -6.20
N ASP A 74 -17.96 -20.24 -6.16
CA ASP A 74 -17.95 -19.40 -7.37
C ASP A 74 -16.69 -18.53 -7.54
N CYS A 75 -15.75 -18.56 -6.58
CA CYS A 75 -14.50 -17.76 -6.63
C CYS A 75 -13.39 -18.50 -7.39
N ASP A 76 -13.57 -18.67 -8.70
CA ASP A 76 -12.64 -19.40 -9.56
C ASP A 76 -11.42 -18.56 -10.00
N GLY A 77 -11.39 -17.26 -9.66
CA GLY A 77 -10.33 -16.33 -10.06
C GLY A 77 -10.32 -15.99 -11.57
N THR A 78 -11.33 -16.44 -12.32
CA THR A 78 -11.41 -16.30 -13.79
C THR A 78 -12.72 -15.70 -14.31
N SER A 79 -13.84 -15.84 -13.60
CA SER A 79 -15.16 -15.37 -14.03
C SER A 79 -15.88 -14.50 -12.98
N ASN A 80 -15.69 -14.76 -11.68
CA ASN A 80 -16.19 -13.93 -10.58
C ASN A 80 -15.02 -13.50 -9.69
N TYR A 81 -14.71 -12.20 -9.65
CA TYR A 81 -13.62 -11.62 -8.84
C TYR A 81 -13.76 -10.09 -8.75
N ILE A 82 -13.11 -9.51 -7.75
CA ILE A 82 -12.89 -8.09 -7.48
C ILE A 82 -11.61 -7.67 -8.20
N GLY A 83 -11.69 -6.68 -9.08
CA GLY A 83 -10.58 -6.28 -9.96
C GLY A 83 -10.63 -6.98 -11.32
N GLY A 84 -9.53 -6.99 -12.08
CA GLY A 84 -9.34 -7.73 -13.35
C GLY A 84 -8.63 -9.08 -13.08
N SER A 85 -9.02 -10.20 -13.70
CA SER A 85 -8.41 -11.53 -13.41
C SER A 85 -6.91 -11.55 -13.71
N ALA A 86 -6.49 -10.78 -14.71
CA ALA A 86 -5.09 -10.67 -15.11
C ALA A 86 -4.18 -9.99 -14.06
N ASN A 87 -4.75 -9.35 -13.03
CA ASN A 87 -3.96 -8.62 -12.03
C ASN A 87 -3.29 -9.56 -11.03
N TRP A 88 -3.92 -10.68 -10.69
CA TRP A 88 -3.35 -11.68 -9.78
C TRP A 88 -3.25 -13.08 -10.39
N ASN A 89 -3.91 -13.31 -11.53
CA ASN A 89 -3.96 -14.58 -12.22
C ASN A 89 -3.55 -14.37 -13.68
N ALA A 90 -2.24 -14.25 -13.95
CA ALA A 90 -1.73 -14.27 -15.32
C ALA A 90 -2.20 -15.56 -16.01
N ALA A 91 -2.77 -15.45 -17.23
CA ALA A 91 -3.55 -16.50 -17.87
C ALA A 91 -2.90 -17.90 -17.85
N GLY A 92 -3.39 -18.78 -16.96
CA GLY A 92 -3.06 -20.20 -16.84
C GLY A 92 -1.92 -20.55 -15.86
N GLY A 93 -2.10 -21.60 -15.04
CA GLY A 93 -1.07 -22.21 -14.19
C GLY A 93 -1.30 -22.10 -12.66
N ASN A 94 -0.29 -22.47 -11.86
CA ASN A 94 -0.27 -22.37 -10.39
C ASN A 94 0.00 -20.93 -9.86
N ASN A 95 0.03 -19.95 -10.76
CA ASN A 95 0.15 -18.52 -10.45
C ASN A 95 -1.17 -17.89 -9.97
N LEU A 96 -2.22 -18.68 -9.76
CA LEU A 96 -3.47 -18.18 -9.21
C LEU A 96 -3.25 -17.73 -7.76
N PHE A 97 -3.74 -16.54 -7.41
CA PHE A 97 -3.80 -16.05 -6.05
C PHE A 97 -5.14 -15.36 -5.81
N ASN A 98 -5.99 -15.98 -4.99
CA ASN A 98 -7.39 -15.57 -4.84
C ASN A 98 -7.83 -15.46 -3.38
N TYR A 99 -6.96 -15.77 -2.42
CA TYR A 99 -7.32 -15.80 -1.01
C TYR A 99 -6.16 -15.39 -0.09
N LEU A 100 -6.36 -14.29 0.64
CA LEU A 100 -5.47 -13.86 1.71
C LEU A 100 -6.22 -13.92 3.04
N GLU A 101 -5.73 -14.70 3.98
CA GLU A 101 -6.13 -14.59 5.40
C GLU A 101 -5.05 -13.84 6.15
N THR A 102 -5.40 -13.12 7.20
CA THR A 102 -4.43 -12.52 8.11
C THR A 102 -4.75 -12.88 9.56
N VAL A 103 -3.71 -13.17 10.33
CA VAL A 103 -3.77 -13.27 11.78
C VAL A 103 -2.75 -12.34 12.39
N GLN A 104 -3.20 -11.51 13.33
CA GLN A 104 -2.34 -10.63 14.10
C GLN A 104 -2.37 -11.06 15.56
N PHE A 105 -1.20 -11.43 16.10
CA PHE A 105 -0.99 -11.62 17.53
C PHE A 105 -0.40 -10.35 18.11
N ILE A 106 -1.04 -9.82 19.14
CA ILE A 106 -0.71 -8.55 19.76
C ILE A 106 -0.15 -8.85 21.15
N ILE A 107 1.09 -8.45 21.40
CA ILE A 107 1.85 -8.81 22.60
C ILE A 107 2.04 -7.55 23.46
N PRO A 108 1.87 -7.62 24.79
CA PRO A 108 2.23 -6.52 25.68
C PRO A 108 3.70 -6.10 25.51
N HIS A 109 3.98 -4.80 25.41
CA HIS A 109 5.35 -4.31 25.21
C HIS A 109 6.35 -4.84 26.25
N GLU A 110 5.90 -4.94 27.51
CA GLU A 110 6.70 -5.42 28.65
C GLU A 110 7.12 -6.89 28.55
N ALA A 111 6.50 -7.67 27.67
CA ALA A 111 6.90 -9.03 27.37
C ALA A 111 8.04 -9.08 26.34
N ALA A 112 8.15 -8.08 25.46
CA ALA A 112 9.04 -8.11 24.30
C ALA A 112 10.51 -8.39 24.66
N SER A 113 11.02 -7.73 25.71
CA SER A 113 12.42 -7.89 26.15
C SER A 113 12.73 -9.24 26.81
N LYS A 114 11.70 -10.05 27.10
CA LYS A 114 11.84 -11.37 27.72
C LYS A 114 11.87 -12.49 26.67
N ILE A 115 11.36 -12.20 25.47
CA ILE A 115 11.26 -13.17 24.37
C ILE A 115 12.64 -13.31 23.73
N ALA A 116 13.10 -14.55 23.62
CA ALA A 116 14.30 -14.91 22.86
C ALA A 116 13.95 -15.70 21.58
N SER A 117 12.80 -16.38 21.58
CA SER A 117 12.30 -17.06 20.39
C SER A 117 10.78 -17.14 20.38
N ILE A 118 10.23 -17.25 19.16
CA ILE A 118 8.80 -17.36 18.90
C ILE A 118 8.58 -18.65 18.10
N GLY A 119 7.79 -19.56 18.66
CA GLY A 119 7.33 -20.77 17.98
C GLY A 119 5.91 -20.59 17.46
N PHE A 120 5.55 -21.22 16.34
CA PHE A 120 4.19 -21.19 15.84
C PHE A 120 3.79 -22.49 15.15
N THR A 121 2.51 -22.81 15.22
CA THR A 121 1.90 -23.97 14.55
C THR A 121 0.78 -23.52 13.64
N ILE A 122 0.71 -24.13 12.46
CA ILE A 122 -0.30 -23.83 11.46
C ILE A 122 -1.00 -25.11 11.06
N LYS A 123 -2.32 -25.13 11.20
CA LYS A 123 -3.18 -26.07 10.50
C LYS A 123 -3.70 -25.37 9.25
N THR A 124 -3.24 -25.82 8.09
CA THR A 124 -3.74 -25.34 6.81
C THR A 124 -5.12 -25.96 6.50
N PRO A 125 -5.93 -25.35 5.62
CA PRO A 125 -7.24 -25.88 5.26
C PRO A 125 -7.21 -27.27 4.60
N SER A 126 -6.22 -27.52 3.75
CA SER A 126 -6.23 -28.64 2.79
C SER A 126 -4.86 -29.29 2.56
N SER A 127 -3.78 -28.70 3.07
CA SER A 127 -2.41 -29.14 2.77
C SER A 127 -1.76 -29.88 3.95
N PRO A 128 -1.00 -30.96 3.71
CA PRO A 128 -0.34 -31.72 4.77
C PRO A 128 0.85 -30.97 5.37
N THR A 129 1.41 -30.00 4.65
CA THR A 129 2.55 -29.18 5.09
C THR A 129 2.37 -27.71 4.70
N TYR A 130 3.23 -26.86 5.25
CA TYR A 130 3.31 -25.44 4.91
C TYR A 130 4.76 -24.97 4.92
N ARG A 131 5.01 -23.84 4.24
CA ARG A 131 6.26 -23.11 4.26
C ARG A 131 6.06 -21.75 4.91
N VAL A 132 7.10 -21.29 5.60
CA VAL A 132 7.16 -19.97 6.22
C VAL A 132 8.14 -19.14 5.43
N LEU A 133 7.73 -17.94 5.03
CA LEU A 133 8.62 -16.90 4.54
C LEU A 133 8.65 -15.76 5.56
N ARG A 134 9.84 -15.33 5.95
CA ARG A 134 10.04 -14.22 6.90
C ARG A 134 11.09 -13.24 6.41
N GLU A 135 11.11 -12.07 7.06
CA GLU A 135 12.15 -11.08 6.87
C GLU A 135 13.55 -11.68 7.04
N GLY A 136 14.44 -11.39 6.09
CA GLY A 136 15.84 -11.80 6.10
C GLY A 136 16.09 -13.21 5.56
N ASP A 137 15.03 -14.00 5.27
CA ASP A 137 15.21 -15.35 4.76
C ASP A 137 15.89 -15.37 3.39
N ARG A 138 16.89 -16.23 3.27
CA ARG A 138 17.51 -16.62 1.99
C ARG A 138 17.04 -18.03 1.64
N ILE A 139 17.10 -18.45 0.38
CA ILE A 139 16.56 -19.77 -0.02
C ILE A 139 17.16 -20.96 0.76
N ASN A 140 18.41 -20.83 1.19
CA ASN A 140 19.08 -21.86 2.01
C ASN A 140 18.63 -21.82 3.48
N ASP A 141 18.00 -20.71 3.90
CA ASP A 141 17.49 -20.44 5.24
C ASP A 141 15.97 -20.63 5.34
N LEU A 142 15.27 -20.85 4.20
CA LEU A 142 13.82 -21.05 4.09
C LEU A 142 13.27 -22.31 4.78
N GLY A 143 14.13 -23.08 5.44
CA GLY A 143 13.75 -24.21 6.27
C GLY A 143 13.09 -25.35 5.49
N ALA A 144 12.92 -26.47 6.18
CA ALA A 144 12.10 -27.56 5.68
C ALA A 144 10.62 -27.15 5.68
N ASP A 145 9.80 -27.78 4.83
CA ASP A 145 8.35 -27.66 4.97
C ASP A 145 7.93 -28.25 6.33
N PHE A 146 7.04 -27.54 7.01
CA PHE A 146 6.55 -27.91 8.35
C PHE A 146 5.23 -28.66 8.24
N THR A 147 5.01 -29.62 9.14
CA THR A 147 3.76 -30.38 9.19
C THR A 147 2.59 -29.46 9.55
N SER A 148 1.52 -29.54 8.76
CA SER A 148 0.25 -28.86 9.03
C SER A 148 -0.43 -29.49 10.25
N GLN A 149 -0.46 -28.78 11.38
CA GLN A 149 -1.03 -29.26 12.64
C GLN A 149 -1.38 -28.11 13.59
N ALA A 150 -2.31 -28.37 14.50
CA ALA A 150 -2.60 -27.50 15.64
C ALA A 150 -1.67 -27.83 16.83
N TRP A 151 -1.53 -26.89 17.76
CA TRP A 151 -0.67 -27.01 18.94
C TRP A 151 -0.95 -28.29 19.77
N GLY A 152 0.10 -29.02 20.17
CA GLY A 152 -0.01 -30.22 21.03
C GLY A 152 0.19 -31.60 20.37
N GLY A 153 0.49 -31.67 19.06
CA GLY A 153 0.98 -32.88 18.37
C GLY A 153 2.50 -32.82 18.16
N VAL A 154 3.25 -33.87 18.51
CA VAL A 154 4.73 -33.86 18.62
C VAL A 154 5.47 -33.76 17.26
N ALA A 155 6.59 -33.03 17.25
CA ALA A 155 7.60 -32.73 16.19
C ALA A 155 7.36 -31.40 15.41
N PRO A 156 8.43 -30.65 15.07
CA PRO A 156 8.67 -29.29 15.57
C PRO A 156 7.77 -28.20 14.98
N ALA A 157 7.38 -27.26 15.84
CA ALA A 157 6.85 -25.96 15.44
C ALA A 157 7.94 -25.14 14.73
N ALA A 158 7.56 -24.38 13.70
CA ALA A 158 8.47 -23.41 13.12
C ALA A 158 8.84 -22.41 14.22
N THR A 159 10.13 -22.20 14.43
CA THR A 159 10.66 -21.32 15.48
C THR A 159 11.55 -20.26 14.85
N LEU A 160 11.40 -19.03 15.31
CA LEU A 160 12.24 -17.89 14.93
C LEU A 160 12.95 -17.32 16.16
N ASP A 161 14.19 -16.89 15.97
CA ASP A 161 14.91 -16.11 16.98
C ASP A 161 14.31 -14.71 17.05
N TYR A 162 14.23 -14.16 18.26
CA TYR A 162 13.70 -12.82 18.52
C TYR A 162 14.61 -12.03 19.47
N PRO A 163 14.90 -10.74 19.19
CA PRO A 163 14.55 -9.99 17.99
C PRO A 163 15.20 -10.59 16.73
N VAL A 164 14.58 -10.36 15.56
CA VAL A 164 15.19 -10.75 14.29
C VAL A 164 16.47 -9.94 14.09
N ALA A 165 17.48 -10.50 13.41
CA ALA A 165 18.73 -9.80 13.18
C ALA A 165 18.50 -8.43 12.51
N GLY A 166 18.98 -7.36 13.14
CA GLY A 166 18.78 -5.99 12.67
C GLY A 166 17.58 -5.26 13.29
N SER A 167 16.74 -5.95 14.07
CA SER A 167 15.63 -5.35 14.82
C SER A 167 15.90 -5.32 16.34
N SER A 168 15.03 -4.61 17.05
CA SER A 168 15.03 -4.43 18.51
C SER A 168 13.87 -5.16 19.16
N ALA A 169 13.97 -5.42 20.47
CA ALA A 169 12.83 -5.93 21.22
C ALA A 169 11.69 -4.89 21.19
N GLY A 170 10.49 -5.35 20.85
CA GLY A 170 9.31 -4.52 20.62
C GLY A 170 9.06 -4.20 19.15
N ASP A 171 10.02 -4.46 18.25
CA ASP A 171 9.78 -4.34 16.81
C ASP A 171 8.88 -5.50 16.34
N PRO A 172 7.90 -5.21 15.46
CA PRO A 172 6.96 -6.22 14.96
C PRO A 172 7.63 -7.16 13.96
N ILE A 173 6.93 -8.25 13.63
CA ILE A 173 7.37 -9.25 12.66
C ILE A 173 6.24 -9.56 11.70
N HIS A 174 6.53 -9.58 10.40
CA HIS A 174 5.59 -9.95 9.36
C HIS A 174 6.04 -11.19 8.58
N LEU A 175 5.17 -12.18 8.53
CA LEU A 175 5.41 -13.48 7.92
C LEU A 175 4.36 -13.77 6.84
N SER A 176 4.74 -14.56 5.84
CA SER A 176 3.77 -15.20 4.94
C SER A 176 3.88 -16.71 5.06
N ILE A 177 2.74 -17.35 5.31
CA ILE A 177 2.62 -18.80 5.38
C ILE A 177 1.95 -19.29 4.09
N LEU A 178 2.60 -20.24 3.44
CA LEU A 178 2.19 -20.79 2.16
C LEU A 178 1.90 -22.29 2.33
N PRO A 179 0.69 -22.78 2.02
CA PRO A 179 0.42 -24.22 2.01
C PRO A 179 1.33 -24.93 1.00
N VAL A 180 1.73 -26.15 1.31
CA VAL A 180 2.52 -26.99 0.40
C VAL A 180 1.75 -28.26 0.11
N THR A 181 1.49 -28.50 -1.17
CA THR A 181 0.75 -29.66 -1.63
C THR A 181 1.54 -30.96 -1.38
N SER A 182 0.87 -32.11 -1.45
CA SER A 182 1.47 -33.42 -1.17
C SER A 182 2.64 -33.82 -2.08
N ASN A 183 2.82 -33.14 -3.21
CA ASN A 183 3.95 -33.34 -4.12
C ASN A 183 5.15 -32.41 -3.82
N GLY A 184 5.08 -31.59 -2.77
CA GLY A 184 6.13 -30.64 -2.38
C GLY A 184 6.07 -29.28 -3.11
N THR A 185 5.04 -29.04 -3.91
CA THR A 185 4.83 -27.76 -4.61
C THR A 185 4.09 -26.79 -3.70
N VAL A 186 4.56 -25.54 -3.63
CA VAL A 186 3.87 -24.49 -2.91
C VAL A 186 2.53 -24.18 -3.60
N ASP A 187 1.45 -24.21 -2.84
CA ASP A 187 0.14 -23.77 -3.27
C ASP A 187 0.09 -22.24 -3.27
N GLY A 188 0.13 -21.65 -4.47
CA GLY A 188 0.10 -20.20 -4.66
C GLY A 188 -1.25 -19.54 -4.39
N HIS A 189 -2.33 -20.32 -4.28
CA HIS A 189 -3.71 -19.82 -4.25
C HIS A 189 -4.07 -19.13 -2.94
N GLN A 190 -3.47 -19.59 -1.83
CA GLN A 190 -3.79 -19.15 -0.49
C GLN A 190 -2.54 -18.71 0.26
N VAL A 191 -2.62 -17.56 0.92
CA VAL A 191 -1.57 -17.07 1.81
C VAL A 191 -2.20 -16.73 3.15
N LEU A 192 -1.54 -17.11 4.24
CA LEU A 192 -1.81 -16.53 5.56
C LEU A 192 -0.71 -15.51 5.86
N GLY A 193 -1.08 -14.23 5.94
CA GLY A 193 -0.24 -13.19 6.53
C GLY A 193 -0.28 -13.32 8.06
N MET A 194 0.85 -13.56 8.70
CA MET A 194 0.93 -13.64 10.16
C MET A 194 1.75 -12.47 10.69
N PHE A 195 1.16 -11.72 11.62
CA PHE A 195 1.75 -10.51 12.19
C PHE A 195 1.95 -10.70 13.69
N ILE A 196 3.15 -10.44 14.16
CA ILE A 196 3.45 -10.35 15.59
C ILE A 196 3.70 -8.88 15.90
N SER A 197 2.73 -8.24 16.54
CA SER A 197 2.77 -6.82 16.89
C SER A 197 2.93 -6.64 18.39
N PHE A 198 3.46 -5.49 18.80
CA PHE A 198 3.63 -5.15 20.21
C PHE A 198 2.80 -3.92 20.56
N ARG A 199 2.00 -4.01 21.62
CA ARG A 199 1.25 -2.86 22.14
C ARG A 199 2.20 -1.74 22.52
N GLU A 200 1.73 -0.51 22.45
CA GLU A 200 2.44 0.57 23.12
C GLU A 200 2.32 0.41 24.66
N PRO A 201 3.36 0.79 25.43
CA PRO A 201 3.36 0.66 26.90
C PRO A 201 2.17 1.35 27.59
N ALA A 202 1.64 2.39 26.97
CA ALA A 202 0.43 3.08 27.38
C ALA A 202 -0.41 3.42 26.13
N PRO A 203 -1.76 3.42 26.22
CA PRO A 203 -2.57 4.02 25.17
C PRO A 203 -2.17 5.49 25.00
N PRO A 204 -2.31 6.05 23.78
CA PRO A 204 -1.90 7.43 23.52
C PRO A 204 -2.59 8.37 24.50
N THR A 205 -1.79 9.13 25.25
CA THR A 205 -2.32 10.15 26.16
C THR A 205 -2.80 11.33 25.34
N CYS A 206 -4.12 11.53 25.30
CA CYS A 206 -4.74 12.68 24.67
C CYS A 206 -5.46 13.51 25.74
N ASP A 207 -5.15 14.80 25.80
CA ASP A 207 -5.85 15.76 26.67
C ASP A 207 -6.97 16.43 25.87
N PRO A 208 -8.26 16.15 26.16
CA PRO A 208 -9.38 16.73 25.42
C PRO A 208 -9.48 18.25 25.60
N ALA A 209 -8.76 18.85 26.56
CA ALA A 209 -8.68 20.30 26.71
C ALA A 209 -7.75 20.97 25.69
N SER A 210 -6.87 20.21 25.02
CA SER A 210 -5.86 20.73 24.09
C SER A 210 -5.71 19.89 22.81
N GLY A 211 -6.63 18.95 22.57
CA GLY A 211 -6.53 17.92 21.55
C GLY A 211 -7.90 17.37 21.18
N HIS A 212 -8.06 16.88 19.95
CA HIS A 212 -9.17 16.01 19.56
C HIS A 212 -8.82 14.56 19.90
N CYS A 213 -9.60 13.91 20.75
CA CYS A 213 -9.33 12.59 21.28
C CYS A 213 -10.39 11.58 20.83
N CYS A 214 -10.09 10.85 19.76
CA CYS A 214 -10.98 9.86 19.17
C CYS A 214 -10.58 8.44 19.61
N PHE A 215 -11.38 7.79 20.45
CA PHE A 215 -11.16 6.40 20.86
C PHE A 215 -12.31 5.54 20.32
N LEU A 216 -12.01 4.69 19.33
CA LEU A 216 -12.99 3.81 18.69
C LEU A 216 -12.77 2.38 19.18
N ASP A 217 -13.84 1.75 19.66
CA ASP A 217 -13.78 0.43 20.28
C ASP A 217 -14.39 -0.70 19.43
N LYS A 218 -14.36 -1.93 19.96
CA LYS A 218 -14.91 -3.17 19.37
C LYS A 218 -16.40 -3.08 18.96
N GLY A 219 -17.16 -2.11 19.48
CA GLY A 219 -18.55 -1.85 19.12
C GLY A 219 -18.73 -0.81 18.01
N ASP A 220 -17.70 0.00 17.73
CA ASP A 220 -17.74 1.10 16.78
C ASP A 220 -17.47 0.61 15.35
N SER A 221 -18.42 -0.17 14.83
CA SER A 221 -18.53 -0.46 13.41
C SER A 221 -19.15 0.75 12.70
N LEU A 222 -18.30 1.65 12.19
CA LEU A 222 -18.72 2.87 11.48
C LEU A 222 -19.01 2.58 10.00
N TRP A 223 -20.17 1.97 9.75
CA TRP A 223 -20.68 1.69 8.40
C TRP A 223 -21.62 2.81 7.97
N GLY A 224 -21.06 3.92 7.49
CA GLY A 224 -21.83 5.09 7.04
C GLY A 224 -22.45 5.90 8.18
N LYS A 225 -21.86 5.85 9.38
CA LYS A 225 -22.33 6.57 10.57
C LYS A 225 -21.25 7.53 11.06
N ASP A 226 -21.68 8.70 11.50
CA ASP A 226 -20.81 9.64 12.20
C ASP A 226 -20.39 9.05 13.55
N PHE A 227 -19.17 9.39 13.97
CA PHE A 227 -18.69 9.25 15.33
C PHE A 227 -18.43 10.64 15.88
N VAL A 228 -19.35 11.09 16.74
CA VAL A 228 -19.24 12.35 17.46
C VAL A 228 -19.38 12.02 18.94
N ASP A 229 -18.36 12.36 19.72
CA ASP A 229 -18.41 12.12 21.17
C ASP A 229 -19.37 13.09 21.88
N THR A 230 -19.64 12.84 23.17
CA THR A 230 -20.59 13.63 23.96
C THR A 230 -20.14 15.07 24.21
N GLU A 231 -18.82 15.31 24.20
CA GLU A 231 -18.23 16.65 24.38
C GLU A 231 -18.07 17.40 23.05
N ASN A 232 -18.41 16.76 21.92
CA ASN A 232 -18.16 17.24 20.57
C ASN A 232 -16.66 17.54 20.33
N ASN A 233 -15.77 16.84 21.04
CA ASN A 233 -14.32 16.94 20.93
C ASN A 233 -13.83 16.09 19.75
N CYS A 234 -14.14 14.80 19.71
CA CYS A 234 -13.95 13.98 18.51
C CYS A 234 -15.15 14.06 17.57
N ARG A 235 -14.90 14.36 16.29
CA ARG A 235 -15.92 14.45 15.22
C ARG A 235 -15.44 13.80 13.92
N ILE A 236 -15.48 12.48 13.87
CA ILE A 236 -15.24 11.73 12.63
C ILE A 236 -16.59 11.55 11.94
N GLU A 237 -16.89 12.39 10.96
CA GLU A 237 -18.20 12.41 10.31
C GLU A 237 -18.18 11.59 9.01
N ASN A 238 -19.31 11.01 8.64
CA ASN A 238 -19.45 10.41 7.33
C ASN A 238 -19.33 11.53 6.27
N PRO A 239 -18.55 11.35 5.19
CA PRO A 239 -18.46 12.34 4.14
C PRO A 239 -19.83 12.75 3.60
N HIS A 240 -20.07 14.06 3.54
CA HIS A 240 -21.39 14.62 3.25
C HIS A 240 -21.28 15.97 2.52
N TYR A 241 -22.41 16.45 2.02
CA TYR A 241 -22.45 17.78 1.40
C TYR A 241 -22.72 18.87 2.44
N GLN A 242 -21.91 19.92 2.40
CA GLN A 242 -22.17 21.20 3.06
C GLN A 242 -22.49 22.25 1.98
N CYS A 243 -23.36 23.20 2.31
CA CYS A 243 -23.80 24.24 1.39
C CYS A 243 -23.79 25.60 2.08
N TRP A 244 -23.44 26.64 1.32
CA TRP A 244 -23.36 28.01 1.82
C TRP A 244 -24.15 28.99 0.97
N GLN A 245 -24.54 30.09 1.61
CA GLN A 245 -25.13 31.27 1.00
C GLN A 245 -24.05 32.27 0.60
N THR A 246 -24.40 33.29 -0.18
CA THR A 246 -23.46 34.29 -0.71
C THR A 246 -22.71 35.06 0.37
N ASP A 247 -23.28 35.16 1.57
CA ASP A 247 -22.65 35.80 2.74
C ASP A 247 -21.70 34.86 3.52
N GLY A 248 -21.53 33.61 3.06
CA GLY A 248 -20.71 32.59 3.70
C GLY A 248 -21.41 31.84 4.84
N SER A 249 -22.66 32.17 5.17
CA SER A 249 -23.42 31.43 6.18
C SER A 249 -23.89 30.07 5.65
N PRO A 250 -24.13 29.07 6.54
CA PRO A 250 -24.74 27.81 6.13
C PRO A 250 -26.07 28.04 5.39
N TRP A 251 -26.31 27.24 4.35
CA TRP A 251 -27.52 27.32 3.56
C TRP A 251 -28.78 27.00 4.39
N THR A 252 -29.86 27.71 4.12
CA THR A 252 -31.16 27.51 4.74
C THR A 252 -32.25 27.38 3.68
N THR A 253 -33.34 26.68 3.99
CA THR A 253 -34.43 26.42 3.03
C THR A 253 -34.96 27.70 2.39
N GLY A 254 -34.92 27.76 1.06
CA GLY A 254 -35.38 28.90 0.27
C GLY A 254 -34.31 29.95 -0.03
N ALA A 255 -33.10 29.82 0.51
CA ALA A 255 -31.97 30.66 0.15
C ALA A 255 -31.32 30.21 -1.17
N THR A 256 -30.63 31.14 -1.83
CA THR A 256 -29.78 30.80 -2.99
C THR A 256 -28.50 30.11 -2.51
N VAL A 257 -28.14 29.01 -3.16
CA VAL A 257 -26.86 28.33 -2.93
C VAL A 257 -25.77 29.07 -3.70
N SER A 258 -24.74 29.57 -3.00
CA SER A 258 -23.57 30.16 -3.65
C SER A 258 -22.45 29.16 -3.86
N SER A 259 -22.31 28.19 -2.97
CA SER A 259 -21.28 27.17 -3.02
C SER A 259 -21.73 25.91 -2.30
N MET A 260 -21.16 24.78 -2.71
CA MET A 260 -21.35 23.47 -2.11
C MET A 260 -19.99 22.83 -1.92
N ALA A 261 -19.84 21.94 -0.95
CA ALA A 261 -18.68 21.09 -0.85
C ALA A 261 -19.06 19.68 -0.42
N PHE A 262 -18.44 18.66 -1.02
CA PHE A 262 -18.45 17.31 -0.48
C PHE A 262 -17.22 17.17 0.42
N VAL A 263 -17.43 17.12 1.73
CA VAL A 263 -16.36 17.20 2.73
C VAL A 263 -15.97 15.83 3.26
N GLY A 264 -14.68 15.65 3.52
CA GLY A 264 -14.13 14.47 4.18
C GLY A 264 -14.45 14.40 5.67
N SER A 265 -14.17 13.25 6.27
CA SER A 265 -14.54 12.92 7.66
C SER A 265 -13.82 13.73 8.73
N LEU A 266 -12.64 14.27 8.43
CA LEU A 266 -11.83 15.07 9.34
C LEU A 266 -11.91 16.58 9.02
N TYR A 267 -12.70 16.98 8.02
CA TYR A 267 -12.80 18.37 7.58
C TYR A 267 -13.13 19.33 8.72
N ASN A 268 -14.06 18.95 9.59
CA ASN A 268 -14.53 19.77 10.72
C ASN A 268 -13.59 19.74 11.95
N MET A 269 -12.49 18.99 11.90
CA MET A 269 -11.43 18.98 12.92
C MET A 269 -10.15 19.68 12.45
N ALA A 270 -10.19 20.35 11.30
CA ALA A 270 -9.08 21.14 10.77
C ALA A 270 -9.07 22.56 11.39
N ASP A 271 -8.84 22.66 12.71
CA ASP A 271 -8.88 23.92 13.48
C ASP A 271 -7.53 24.33 14.12
N GLY A 272 -6.47 23.59 13.81
CA GLY A 272 -5.09 23.75 14.28
C GLY A 272 -4.74 22.85 15.46
N THR A 273 -5.73 22.17 16.04
CA THR A 273 -5.56 21.36 17.26
C THR A 273 -4.99 19.97 16.93
N PRO A 274 -4.09 19.41 17.76
CA PRO A 274 -3.64 18.03 17.62
C PRO A 274 -4.79 17.03 17.62
N ILE A 275 -4.70 16.00 16.78
CA ILE A 275 -5.70 14.95 16.65
C ILE A 275 -5.06 13.61 17.00
N THR A 276 -5.69 12.86 17.92
CA THR A 276 -5.32 11.48 18.25
C THR A 276 -6.49 10.57 17.94
N ILE A 277 -6.29 9.58 17.08
CA ILE A 277 -7.26 8.54 16.76
C ILE A 277 -6.70 7.19 17.20
N PHE A 278 -7.34 6.56 18.18
CA PHE A 278 -7.04 5.22 18.64
C PHE A 278 -8.09 4.24 18.11
N LEU A 279 -7.65 3.26 17.32
CA LEU A 279 -8.47 2.16 16.81
C LEU A 279 -8.19 0.91 17.63
N ASP A 280 -9.10 0.51 18.51
CA ASP A 280 -8.96 -0.72 19.28
C ASP A 280 -8.84 -1.96 18.36
N ASP A 281 -8.34 -3.08 18.88
CA ASP A 281 -8.00 -4.30 18.12
C ASP A 281 -9.09 -4.77 17.14
N GLU A 282 -10.36 -4.64 17.53
CA GLU A 282 -11.52 -5.08 16.74
C GLU A 282 -12.33 -3.92 16.15
N ALA A 283 -11.85 -2.68 16.27
CA ALA A 283 -12.48 -1.53 15.62
C ALA A 283 -12.39 -1.71 14.08
N ASP A 284 -13.51 -1.51 13.39
CA ASP A 284 -13.59 -1.65 11.92
C ASP A 284 -14.40 -0.49 11.35
N ILE A 285 -13.70 0.49 10.78
CA ILE A 285 -14.30 1.68 10.22
C ILE A 285 -14.41 1.55 8.70
N ALA A 286 -15.62 1.75 8.17
CA ALA A 286 -15.90 1.70 6.73
C ALA A 286 -16.11 3.10 6.16
N LEU A 287 -15.29 4.05 6.63
CA LEU A 287 -15.27 5.46 6.25
C LEU A 287 -13.81 5.88 6.04
N PRO A 288 -13.52 6.75 5.06
CA PRO A 288 -12.19 7.31 4.92
C PRO A 288 -11.88 8.20 6.13
N LEU A 289 -10.61 8.29 6.52
CA LEU A 289 -10.08 9.33 7.41
C LEU A 289 -9.39 10.37 6.53
N THR A 290 -10.08 11.48 6.26
CA THR A 290 -9.56 12.50 5.34
C THR A 290 -10.06 13.91 5.62
N ASN A 291 -9.17 14.89 5.49
CA ASN A 291 -9.52 16.31 5.46
C ASN A 291 -9.68 16.86 4.03
N SER A 292 -9.64 16.00 3.02
CA SER A 292 -9.91 16.37 1.63
C SER A 292 -11.39 16.71 1.44
N PHE A 293 -11.66 17.63 0.52
CA PHE A 293 -13.01 17.99 0.11
C PHE A 293 -13.04 18.41 -1.35
N VAL A 294 -14.23 18.35 -1.96
CA VAL A 294 -14.45 18.91 -3.30
C VAL A 294 -15.29 20.17 -3.17
N TYR A 295 -14.73 21.31 -3.55
CA TYR A 295 -15.44 22.58 -3.61
C TYR A 295 -16.16 22.70 -4.95
N ILE A 296 -17.42 23.09 -4.93
CA ILE A 296 -18.33 23.12 -6.08
C ILE A 296 -18.98 24.49 -6.14
N THR A 297 -18.94 25.10 -7.32
CA THR A 297 -19.56 26.40 -7.60
C THR A 297 -20.78 26.18 -8.51
N PRO A 298 -22.02 26.26 -7.97
CA PRO A 298 -23.23 26.23 -8.78
C PRO A 298 -23.25 27.34 -9.84
N SER A 299 -23.92 27.09 -10.96
CA SER A 299 -24.30 28.15 -11.89
C SER A 299 -25.41 29.00 -11.27
N ALA A 300 -25.32 30.33 -11.41
CA ALA A 300 -26.25 31.25 -10.74
C ALA A 300 -27.71 31.03 -11.17
N GLY A 301 -28.64 31.04 -10.20
CA GLY A 301 -30.07 31.16 -10.45
C GLY A 301 -30.87 29.86 -10.63
N LEU A 302 -30.36 28.71 -10.19
CA LEU A 302 -31.04 27.42 -10.33
C LEU A 302 -31.56 26.86 -9.00
N ASP A 303 -32.88 26.66 -8.90
CA ASP A 303 -33.56 26.03 -7.75
C ASP A 303 -33.17 24.54 -7.54
N SER A 304 -32.64 23.90 -8.58
CA SER A 304 -32.21 22.49 -8.55
C SER A 304 -31.02 22.26 -7.62
N CYS A 305 -30.05 23.17 -7.56
CA CYS A 305 -28.92 23.06 -6.63
C CYS A 305 -29.34 23.33 -5.18
N ALA A 306 -30.31 24.23 -4.95
CA ALA A 306 -30.95 24.41 -3.64
C ALA A 306 -31.71 23.16 -3.20
N THR A 307 -32.34 22.44 -4.13
CA THR A 307 -32.99 21.15 -3.87
C THR A 307 -31.97 20.09 -3.45
N LEU A 308 -30.80 20.01 -4.12
CA LEU A 308 -29.71 19.12 -3.71
C LEU A 308 -29.25 19.42 -2.29
N CYS A 309 -28.96 20.69 -1.98
CA CYS A 309 -28.59 21.10 -0.63
C CYS A 309 -29.65 20.75 0.42
N GLY A 310 -30.94 20.94 0.08
CA GLY A 310 -32.02 20.57 0.98
C GLY A 310 -32.13 19.07 1.22
N LEU A 311 -31.91 18.24 0.20
CA LEU A 311 -31.89 16.78 0.34
C LEU A 311 -30.69 16.32 1.18
N SER A 312 -29.51 16.90 0.95
CA SER A 312 -28.27 16.51 1.64
C SER A 312 -28.22 16.95 3.10
N THR A 313 -28.83 18.09 3.45
CA THR A 313 -28.91 18.57 4.84
C THR A 313 -30.12 18.03 5.60
N GLY A 314 -30.97 17.21 4.95
CA GLY A 314 -32.22 16.72 5.51
C GLY A 314 -33.33 17.77 5.64
N ALA A 315 -33.12 18.99 5.13
CA ALA A 315 -34.14 20.04 5.10
C ALA A 315 -35.31 19.71 4.13
N ILE A 316 -35.07 18.83 3.16
CA ILE A 316 -36.06 18.25 2.25
C ILE A 316 -36.05 16.73 2.45
N PRO A 317 -37.21 16.06 2.63
CA PRO A 317 -37.26 14.61 2.75
C PRO A 317 -36.67 13.90 1.53
N TRP A 318 -35.85 12.88 1.78
CA TRP A 318 -35.20 12.14 0.71
C TRP A 318 -36.21 11.36 -0.16
N SER A 319 -36.07 11.48 -1.48
CA SER A 319 -36.74 10.60 -2.43
C SER A 319 -35.85 10.41 -3.68
N GLY A 320 -35.81 9.18 -4.21
CA GLY A 320 -34.98 8.86 -5.37
C GLY A 320 -35.34 9.67 -6.63
N SER A 321 -36.62 10.00 -6.83
CA SER A 321 -37.06 10.83 -7.97
C SER A 321 -36.69 12.30 -7.81
N THR A 322 -36.80 12.84 -6.59
CA THR A 322 -36.35 14.22 -6.29
C THR A 322 -34.84 14.33 -6.44
N TRP A 323 -34.09 13.36 -5.91
CA TRP A 323 -32.63 13.29 -6.11
C TRP A 323 -32.27 13.25 -7.59
N SER A 324 -32.86 12.31 -8.34
CA SER A 324 -32.57 12.14 -9.77
C SER A 324 -32.86 13.41 -10.58
N SER A 325 -33.96 14.09 -10.27
CA SER A 325 -34.34 15.35 -10.95
C SER A 325 -33.41 16.50 -10.59
N ALA A 326 -32.98 16.56 -9.33
CA ALA A 326 -32.10 17.62 -8.84
C ALA A 326 -30.67 17.46 -9.39
N VAL A 327 -30.12 16.24 -9.41
CA VAL A 327 -28.78 15.99 -9.96
C VAL A 327 -28.75 16.18 -11.48
N SER A 328 -29.83 15.87 -12.20
CA SER A 328 -29.91 16.07 -13.66
C SER A 328 -30.09 17.52 -14.09
N SER A 329 -30.39 18.43 -13.14
CA SER A 329 -30.77 19.81 -13.44
C SER A 329 -29.94 20.86 -12.71
N CYS A 330 -29.13 20.47 -11.71
CA CYS A 330 -28.18 21.37 -11.08
C CYS A 330 -26.98 21.54 -12.01
N GLU A 331 -26.81 22.73 -12.57
CA GLU A 331 -25.64 23.08 -13.35
C GLU A 331 -24.57 23.69 -12.45
N ILE A 332 -23.32 23.36 -12.75
CA ILE A 332 -22.15 23.86 -12.04
C ILE A 332 -21.27 24.65 -13.00
N SER A 333 -20.68 25.74 -12.50
CA SER A 333 -19.73 26.56 -13.24
C SER A 333 -18.29 26.11 -13.02
N GLY A 334 -18.01 25.47 -11.89
CA GLY A 334 -16.67 24.99 -11.52
C GLY A 334 -16.68 23.98 -10.38
N ALA A 335 -15.66 23.13 -10.34
CA ALA A 335 -15.34 22.34 -9.15
C ALA A 335 -13.85 21.99 -9.06
N SER A 336 -13.35 21.85 -7.83
CA SER A 336 -11.94 21.55 -7.57
C SER A 336 -11.79 20.79 -6.25
N THR A 337 -10.80 19.89 -6.19
CA THR A 337 -10.47 19.13 -4.98
C THR A 337 -9.38 19.83 -4.19
N PHE A 338 -9.57 19.94 -2.88
CA PHE A 338 -8.65 20.55 -1.93
C PHE A 338 -8.54 19.68 -0.69
N ALA A 339 -7.66 20.06 0.22
CA ALA A 339 -7.70 19.64 1.60
C ALA A 339 -7.89 20.85 2.52
N ALA A 340 -8.62 20.65 3.62
CA ALA A 340 -8.86 21.70 4.59
C ALA A 340 -7.53 22.09 5.25
N GLU A 341 -7.18 23.37 5.17
CA GLU A 341 -6.11 23.95 5.98
C GLU A 341 -6.45 23.84 7.47
N GLY A 342 -5.43 23.83 8.33
CA GLY A 342 -5.60 23.85 9.77
C GLY A 342 -5.70 22.45 10.37
N LEU A 343 -5.45 21.37 9.63
CA LEU A 343 -5.31 20.07 10.28
C LEU A 343 -4.04 20.06 11.14
N GLY A 344 -4.19 19.99 12.47
CA GLY A 344 -3.07 19.88 13.41
C GLY A 344 -2.31 18.56 13.25
N PRO A 345 -1.26 18.33 14.08
CA PRO A 345 -0.52 17.08 14.02
C PRO A 345 -1.45 15.89 14.34
N LEU A 346 -1.36 14.85 13.52
CA LEU A 346 -2.27 13.70 13.56
C LEU A 346 -1.51 12.44 13.98
N THR A 347 -1.99 11.79 15.04
CA THR A 347 -1.55 10.44 15.43
C THR A 347 -2.69 9.46 15.26
N ILE A 348 -2.46 8.37 14.52
CA ILE A 348 -3.39 7.25 14.41
C ILE A 348 -2.69 5.98 14.89
N THR A 349 -3.24 5.30 15.88
CA THR A 349 -2.61 4.12 16.48
C THR A 349 -3.63 3.07 16.89
N GLY A 350 -3.12 1.92 17.34
CA GLY A 350 -3.91 0.73 17.69
C GLY A 350 -3.80 -0.35 16.62
N PHE A 351 -4.72 -1.30 16.64
CA PHE A 351 -4.67 -2.49 15.77
C PHE A 351 -5.97 -2.74 15.01
N GLY A 352 -6.92 -1.80 15.11
CA GLY A 352 -8.13 -1.81 14.31
C GLY A 352 -7.90 -1.55 12.82
N ARG A 353 -8.99 -1.58 12.08
CA ARG A 353 -9.02 -1.58 10.63
C ARG A 353 -9.80 -0.41 10.05
N ILE A 354 -9.24 0.21 9.00
CA ILE A 354 -9.93 1.07 8.05
C ILE A 354 -10.22 0.24 6.81
N SER A 355 -11.48 0.07 6.43
CA SER A 355 -11.92 -0.89 5.42
C SER A 355 -12.61 -0.21 4.24
N GLY A 356 -12.05 -0.41 3.04
CA GLY A 356 -12.70 -0.03 1.78
C GLY A 356 -13.77 -1.02 1.30
N TYR A 357 -14.06 -2.09 2.04
CA TYR A 357 -14.93 -3.18 1.56
C TYR A 357 -16.30 -2.68 1.11
N THR A 358 -16.96 -1.81 1.90
CA THR A 358 -18.26 -1.22 1.54
C THR A 358 -18.24 -0.45 0.23
N LEU A 359 -17.16 0.28 0.01
CA LEU A 359 -16.98 1.11 -1.18
C LEU A 359 -16.87 0.22 -2.43
N LEU A 360 -16.25 -0.95 -2.29
CA LEU A 360 -16.12 -1.94 -3.37
C LEU A 360 -17.38 -2.77 -3.57
N ASP A 361 -17.93 -3.34 -2.49
CA ASP A 361 -19.07 -4.27 -2.50
C ASP A 361 -20.36 -3.58 -2.97
N ASN A 362 -20.59 -2.33 -2.56
CA ASN A 362 -21.77 -1.58 -3.00
C ASN A 362 -21.67 -1.06 -4.44
N GLY A 363 -20.59 -1.37 -5.17
CA GLY A 363 -20.48 -1.20 -6.61
C GLY A 363 -20.90 0.19 -7.09
N VAL A 364 -20.25 1.25 -6.57
CA VAL A 364 -20.54 2.61 -7.01
C VAL A 364 -20.42 2.67 -8.53
N ASN A 365 -21.53 2.97 -9.19
CA ASN A 365 -21.61 3.04 -10.64
C ASN A 365 -21.36 4.47 -11.10
N TYR A 366 -20.27 4.72 -11.81
CA TYR A 366 -19.95 5.99 -12.45
C TYR A 366 -20.25 5.89 -13.95
N PHE A 367 -21.02 6.80 -14.52
CA PHE A 367 -21.43 6.74 -15.94
C PHE A 367 -22.02 5.40 -16.42
N GLY A 368 -22.66 4.64 -15.52
CA GLY A 368 -23.16 3.29 -15.84
C GLY A 368 -22.10 2.19 -15.84
N GLN A 369 -20.87 2.48 -15.43
CA GLN A 369 -19.75 1.57 -15.25
C GLN A 369 -19.47 1.34 -13.76
N GLN A 370 -19.19 0.10 -13.36
CA GLN A 370 -18.71 -0.19 -12.01
C GLN A 370 -17.28 0.34 -11.87
N VAL A 371 -17.04 1.23 -10.88
CA VAL A 371 -15.74 1.92 -10.74
C VAL A 371 -14.58 0.94 -10.55
N TRP A 372 -14.82 -0.19 -9.91
CA TRP A 372 -13.80 -1.22 -9.68
C TRP A 372 -13.60 -2.20 -10.85
N LYS A 373 -14.51 -2.24 -11.85
CA LYS A 373 -14.50 -3.24 -12.94
C LYS A 373 -14.21 -2.65 -14.32
N ASP A 374 -14.88 -1.55 -14.64
CA ASP A 374 -14.97 -1.03 -16.02
C ASP A 374 -14.37 0.37 -16.17
N PHE A 375 -13.94 0.99 -15.06
CA PHE A 375 -13.42 2.35 -15.09
C PHE A 375 -11.96 2.37 -15.56
N SER A 376 -11.75 2.90 -16.77
CA SER A 376 -10.44 3.14 -17.37
C SER A 376 -9.86 4.52 -17.02
N GLY A 377 -10.56 5.30 -16.20
CA GLY A 377 -10.21 6.69 -15.94
C GLY A 377 -9.00 6.83 -15.01
N THR A 378 -7.91 7.33 -15.58
CA THR A 378 -6.83 8.02 -14.86
C THR A 378 -7.41 9.07 -13.91
N ASN A 379 -7.14 8.95 -12.61
CA ASN A 379 -7.28 9.98 -11.56
C ASN A 379 -8.45 10.97 -11.72
N CYS A 380 -9.64 10.58 -11.26
CA CYS A 380 -10.69 11.55 -10.89
C CYS A 380 -10.25 12.50 -9.77
N ALA A 381 -9.17 12.14 -9.05
CA ALA A 381 -8.48 12.94 -8.07
C ALA A 381 -7.78 14.16 -8.74
N GLY A 382 -8.54 15.17 -9.13
CA GLY A 382 -7.99 16.45 -9.63
C GLY A 382 -8.64 17.00 -10.91
N ALA A 383 -9.64 16.31 -11.48
CA ALA A 383 -10.35 16.83 -12.65
C ALA A 383 -11.13 18.10 -12.28
N SER A 384 -10.66 19.24 -12.77
CA SER A 384 -11.41 20.49 -12.74
C SER A 384 -12.41 20.50 -13.89
N TYR A 385 -13.70 20.58 -13.57
CA TYR A 385 -14.76 20.68 -14.56
C TYR A 385 -15.26 22.11 -14.64
N SER A 386 -15.50 22.60 -15.85
CA SER A 386 -16.17 23.87 -16.10
C SER A 386 -17.45 23.61 -16.89
N SER A 387 -18.58 24.16 -16.46
CA SER A 387 -19.88 24.05 -17.16
C SER A 387 -20.33 22.61 -17.40
N ALA A 388 -20.77 21.92 -16.33
CA ALA A 388 -21.32 20.57 -16.41
C ALA A 388 -22.63 20.44 -15.63
N VAL A 389 -23.37 19.37 -15.87
CA VAL A 389 -24.49 18.98 -15.02
C VAL A 389 -23.93 18.19 -13.84
N PHE A 390 -24.37 18.53 -12.62
CA PHE A 390 -23.89 17.89 -11.38
C PHE A 390 -23.97 16.38 -11.44
N GLY A 391 -25.09 15.84 -11.96
CA GLY A 391 -25.36 14.41 -12.15
C GLY A 391 -24.31 13.66 -12.96
N ASP A 392 -23.57 14.36 -13.82
CA ASP A 392 -22.52 13.76 -14.65
C ASP A 392 -21.21 13.59 -13.87
N VAL A 393 -20.95 14.40 -12.84
CA VAL A 393 -19.60 14.48 -12.24
C VAL A 393 -19.55 14.14 -10.76
N TYR A 394 -20.64 14.28 -10.00
CA TYR A 394 -20.60 14.21 -8.54
C TYR A 394 -20.07 12.88 -8.00
N LYS A 395 -20.39 11.77 -8.64
CA LYS A 395 -19.92 10.44 -8.24
C LYS A 395 -18.41 10.26 -8.34
N ALA A 396 -17.75 10.92 -9.30
CA ALA A 396 -16.29 10.91 -9.38
C ALA A 396 -15.65 11.69 -8.24
N TRP A 397 -16.31 12.76 -7.78
CA TRP A 397 -15.84 13.56 -6.65
C TRP A 397 -16.05 12.84 -5.33
N GLU A 398 -17.23 12.27 -5.13
CA GLU A 398 -17.51 11.40 -3.98
C GLU A 398 -16.49 10.25 -3.95
N TRP A 399 -16.26 9.56 -5.07
CA TRP A 399 -15.23 8.54 -5.17
C TRP A 399 -13.84 9.07 -4.83
N GLY A 400 -13.46 10.25 -5.32
CA GLY A 400 -12.17 10.88 -5.07
C GLY A 400 -11.87 11.05 -3.58
N ILE A 401 -12.88 11.40 -2.78
CA ILE A 401 -12.80 11.51 -1.32
C ILE A 401 -12.92 10.15 -0.64
N MET A 402 -13.93 9.35 -0.99
CA MET A 402 -14.22 8.06 -0.35
C MET A 402 -13.12 7.01 -0.56
N SER A 403 -12.42 7.06 -1.69
CA SER A 403 -11.36 6.11 -2.03
C SER A 403 -10.04 6.37 -1.30
N GLY A 404 -9.83 7.58 -0.78
CA GLY A 404 -8.70 7.91 0.08
C GLY A 404 -8.95 7.45 1.52
N LEU A 405 -8.92 6.13 1.74
CA LEU A 405 -9.22 5.52 3.05
C LEU A 405 -8.45 6.17 4.19
N LEU A 406 -7.21 6.57 3.93
CA LEU A 406 -6.43 7.44 4.80
C LEU A 406 -5.71 8.48 3.94
N GLU A 407 -6.39 9.59 3.64
CA GLU A 407 -5.86 10.67 2.82
C GLU A 407 -5.74 11.96 3.63
N ILE A 408 -4.52 12.38 3.92
CA ILE A 408 -4.25 13.52 4.81
C ILE A 408 -3.36 14.53 4.10
N ALA A 409 -3.69 15.82 4.23
CA ALA A 409 -2.77 16.91 3.93
C ALA A 409 -2.70 17.87 5.11
N THR A 410 -1.50 18.23 5.52
CA THR A 410 -1.27 19.19 6.62
C THR A 410 -0.01 20.01 6.38
N SER A 411 -0.07 21.27 6.77
CA SER A 411 1.08 22.20 6.81
C SER A 411 1.71 22.29 8.21
N ASP A 412 1.19 21.53 9.19
CA ASP A 412 1.65 21.58 10.58
C ASP A 412 3.12 21.14 10.70
N ALA A 413 3.88 21.89 11.50
CA ALA A 413 5.31 21.69 11.72
C ALA A 413 5.67 21.58 13.20
N SER A 414 4.66 21.36 14.06
CA SER A 414 4.84 21.35 15.51
C SER A 414 5.54 20.08 16.01
N THR A 415 5.59 19.04 15.18
CA THR A 415 6.21 17.74 15.44
C THR A 415 7.17 17.34 14.31
N ASP A 416 8.09 16.41 14.60
CA ASP A 416 9.03 15.87 13.60
C ASP A 416 8.29 15.16 12.44
N PHE A 417 7.20 14.46 12.78
CA PHE A 417 6.28 13.87 11.82
C PHE A 417 4.90 14.46 12.06
N ALA A 418 4.37 15.20 11.08
CA ALA A 418 3.05 15.83 11.17
C ALA A 418 1.91 14.82 11.14
N VAL A 419 2.17 13.64 10.55
CA VAL A 419 1.27 12.48 10.56
C VAL A 419 2.05 11.25 11.01
N ASP A 420 1.57 10.59 12.06
CA ASP A 420 2.21 9.41 12.65
C ASP A 420 1.19 8.28 12.80
N ILE A 421 1.38 7.20 12.05
CA ILE A 421 0.43 6.10 11.91
C ILE A 421 1.11 4.81 12.36
N ARG A 422 0.50 4.08 13.30
CA ARG A 422 1.11 2.90 13.92
C ARG A 422 0.13 1.74 14.08
N GLY A 423 0.56 0.53 13.74
CA GLY A 423 -0.13 -0.73 14.09
C GLY A 423 -1.39 -1.07 13.29
N ILE A 424 -2.08 -0.06 12.74
CA ILE A 424 -3.39 -0.21 12.09
C ILE A 424 -3.33 -1.02 10.78
N THR A 425 -4.50 -1.51 10.38
CA THR A 425 -4.73 -2.11 9.07
C THR A 425 -5.55 -1.17 8.18
N VAL A 426 -5.13 -0.93 6.94
CA VAL A 426 -5.92 -0.24 5.91
C VAL A 426 -6.21 -1.23 4.78
N ALA A 427 -7.39 -1.82 4.79
CA ALA A 427 -7.73 -2.95 3.93
C ALA A 427 -8.64 -2.59 2.77
N TRP A 428 -8.69 -3.49 1.78
CA TRP A 428 -9.58 -3.38 0.61
C TRP A 428 -9.35 -2.09 -0.17
N GLY A 429 -8.08 -1.85 -0.50
CA GLY A 429 -7.63 -0.67 -1.23
C GLY A 429 -8.41 -0.47 -2.54
N PRO A 430 -9.11 0.67 -2.73
CA PRO A 430 -9.90 0.92 -3.92
C PRO A 430 -9.05 1.35 -5.12
N LYS A 431 -9.55 1.09 -6.34
CA LYS A 431 -8.96 1.55 -7.60
C LYS A 431 -9.10 3.07 -7.70
N ARG A 432 -7.99 3.79 -7.51
CA ARG A 432 -7.99 5.26 -7.53
C ARG A 432 -6.84 5.91 -8.28
N GLY A 433 -5.87 5.12 -8.73
CA GLY A 433 -4.66 5.59 -9.43
C GLY A 433 -3.60 6.19 -8.52
N ASP A 434 -3.71 5.94 -7.21
CA ASP A 434 -2.69 6.19 -6.21
C ASP A 434 -2.99 5.34 -4.96
N GLY A 435 -2.18 5.50 -3.90
CA GLY A 435 -2.36 4.79 -2.64
C GLY A 435 -3.67 5.10 -1.95
N ALA A 436 -4.31 4.09 -1.35
CA ALA A 436 -5.42 4.28 -0.42
C ALA A 436 -4.97 5.02 0.86
N ILE A 437 -3.69 4.86 1.21
CA ILE A 437 -2.98 5.74 2.13
C ILE A 437 -2.20 6.77 1.31
N LEU A 438 -2.61 8.03 1.38
CA LEU A 438 -2.02 9.13 0.62
C LEU A 438 -1.77 10.32 1.54
N ILE A 439 -0.50 10.62 1.80
CA ILE A 439 -0.14 11.67 2.77
C ILE A 439 0.61 12.79 2.06
N ASN A 440 0.15 14.02 2.25
CA ASN A 440 0.80 15.26 1.82
C ASN A 440 1.07 15.34 0.31
N ALA A 441 0.18 14.76 -0.49
CA ALA A 441 0.28 14.78 -1.95
C ALA A 441 0.32 16.21 -2.49
N GLY A 442 1.33 16.53 -3.32
CA GLY A 442 1.49 17.88 -3.88
C GLY A 442 0.34 18.33 -4.78
N TYR A 443 -0.44 17.38 -5.31
CA TYR A 443 -1.64 17.66 -6.09
C TYR A 443 -2.93 17.72 -5.23
N ARG A 444 -2.82 17.55 -3.90
CA ARG A 444 -3.85 17.84 -2.90
C ARG A 444 -3.51 19.14 -2.19
N ILE A 445 -3.87 20.25 -2.83
CA ILE A 445 -3.52 21.59 -2.37
C ILE A 445 -4.38 21.96 -1.17
N LEU A 446 -3.76 22.55 -0.14
CA LEU A 446 -4.47 23.12 1.01
C LEU A 446 -5.30 24.33 0.56
N SER A 447 -6.47 24.53 1.16
CA SER A 447 -7.44 25.56 0.75
C SER A 447 -6.93 27.00 0.79
N ASP A 448 -5.87 27.28 1.55
CA ASP A 448 -5.20 28.58 1.68
C ASP A 448 -3.90 28.69 0.88
N SER A 449 -3.53 27.63 0.15
CA SER A 449 -2.25 27.47 -0.55
C SER A 449 -1.01 27.32 0.34
N ALA A 450 -1.15 26.99 1.63
CA ALA A 450 -0.02 26.58 2.45
C ALA A 450 0.66 25.33 1.87
N ASP A 451 1.96 25.18 2.15
CA ASP A 451 2.71 24.02 1.72
C ASP A 451 2.49 22.83 2.65
N SER A 452 1.93 21.75 2.10
CA SER A 452 1.72 20.48 2.79
C SER A 452 2.96 19.58 2.82
N ASN A 453 4.16 20.09 2.49
CA ASN A 453 5.39 19.29 2.51
C ASN A 453 5.89 19.00 3.94
N ARG A 454 5.24 18.07 4.64
CA ARG A 454 5.57 17.67 6.02
C ARG A 454 5.87 16.17 6.11
N PRO A 455 6.90 15.76 6.86
CA PRO A 455 7.22 14.35 7.03
C PRO A 455 6.06 13.58 7.67
N ALA A 456 5.85 12.35 7.21
CA ALA A 456 4.93 11.40 7.82
C ALA A 456 5.65 10.10 8.18
N ARG A 457 5.16 9.39 9.19
CA ARG A 457 5.68 8.10 9.61
C ARG A 457 4.58 7.05 9.63
N LEU A 458 4.84 5.91 9.00
CA LEU A 458 4.04 4.70 9.11
C LEU A 458 4.89 3.60 9.73
N THR A 459 4.43 2.99 10.82
CA THR A 459 5.10 1.86 11.47
C THR A 459 4.12 0.72 11.75
N ASP A 460 4.49 -0.53 11.46
CA ASP A 460 3.60 -1.67 11.72
C ASP A 460 2.23 -1.57 10.99
N VAL A 461 2.22 -0.95 9.81
CA VAL A 461 1.00 -0.78 8.99
C VAL A 461 0.83 -1.94 8.02
N LYS A 462 -0.41 -2.40 7.86
CA LYS A 462 -0.77 -3.48 6.94
C LYS A 462 -1.81 -3.03 5.92
N THR A 463 -1.64 -3.41 4.67
CA THR A 463 -2.56 -3.07 3.57
C THR A 463 -3.08 -4.29 2.80
N PRO A 464 -3.76 -5.25 3.47
CA PRO A 464 -4.30 -6.44 2.82
C PRO A 464 -5.51 -6.12 1.92
N GLY A 465 -5.74 -6.98 0.93
CA GLY A 465 -6.93 -6.90 0.07
C GLY A 465 -6.95 -5.82 -1.01
N ALA A 466 -5.83 -5.17 -1.36
CA ALA A 466 -5.77 -4.31 -2.55
C ALA A 466 -5.63 -5.15 -3.83
N TRP A 467 -6.73 -5.80 -4.22
CA TRP A 467 -6.81 -6.74 -5.33
C TRP A 467 -6.80 -6.10 -6.73
N MET A 468 -7.06 -4.80 -6.82
CA MET A 468 -7.32 -4.13 -8.08
C MET A 468 -6.09 -3.42 -8.64
N ASP A 469 -6.06 -3.25 -9.96
CA ASP A 469 -5.10 -2.34 -10.60
C ASP A 469 -5.37 -0.91 -10.13
N ALA A 470 -4.33 -0.06 -10.15
CA ALA A 470 -4.39 1.31 -9.64
C ALA A 470 -4.85 1.44 -8.17
N ALA A 471 -4.71 0.36 -7.38
CA ALA A 471 -4.85 0.35 -5.92
C ALA A 471 -3.45 0.25 -5.30
N ASP A 472 -2.70 1.34 -5.42
CA ASP A 472 -1.27 1.37 -5.15
C ASP A 472 -0.99 1.27 -3.65
N GLY A 473 0.28 1.03 -3.33
CA GLY A 473 0.82 1.08 -1.98
C GLY A 473 0.74 2.46 -1.35
N PRO A 474 1.04 2.57 -0.04
CA PRO A 474 1.11 3.86 0.63
C PRO A 474 2.03 4.84 -0.11
N ASN A 475 1.56 6.07 -0.31
CA ASN A 475 2.30 7.12 -0.98
C ASN A 475 2.46 8.34 -0.05
N LEU A 476 3.70 8.59 0.39
CA LEU A 476 4.06 9.65 1.33
C LEU A 476 4.86 10.68 0.55
N LEU A 477 4.26 11.83 0.26
CA LEU A 477 4.87 12.87 -0.57
C LEU A 477 5.54 14.01 0.24
N GLY A 478 5.56 13.88 1.56
CA GLY A 478 6.35 14.76 2.42
C GLY A 478 7.82 14.35 2.46
N ASP A 479 8.73 15.29 2.25
CA ASP A 479 10.18 15.03 2.36
C ASP A 479 10.53 14.53 3.77
N GLY A 480 11.45 13.56 3.87
CA GLY A 480 11.87 12.97 5.15
C GLY A 480 10.90 11.93 5.74
N SER A 481 9.85 11.56 5.01
CA SER A 481 8.88 10.56 5.45
C SER A 481 9.48 9.16 5.62
N MET A 482 8.82 8.31 6.41
CA MET A 482 9.29 6.97 6.74
C MET A 482 8.17 5.93 6.72
N ILE A 483 8.49 4.72 6.23
CA ILE A 483 7.68 3.52 6.39
C ILE A 483 8.58 2.44 6.98
N SER A 484 8.20 1.85 8.11
CA SER A 484 9.00 0.81 8.76
C SER A 484 8.13 -0.35 9.19
N PHE A 485 8.60 -1.60 9.00
CA PHE A 485 7.87 -2.79 9.43
C PHE A 485 6.46 -2.82 8.84
N ALA A 486 6.32 -2.90 7.52
CA ALA A 486 5.00 -2.89 6.88
C ALA A 486 4.71 -4.22 6.17
N TYR A 487 3.43 -4.56 6.05
CA TYR A 487 2.96 -5.67 5.24
C TYR A 487 2.08 -5.15 4.10
N LEU A 488 2.57 -5.25 2.87
CA LEU A 488 1.98 -4.61 1.71
C LEU A 488 1.47 -5.66 0.71
N HIS A 489 0.19 -5.59 0.34
CA HIS A 489 -0.43 -6.49 -0.63
C HIS A 489 -1.17 -5.67 -1.69
N HIS A 490 -0.53 -5.46 -2.84
CA HIS A 490 -0.98 -4.52 -3.88
C HIS A 490 -0.85 -5.11 -5.28
N ALA A 491 -1.85 -4.84 -6.12
CA ALA A 491 -1.85 -5.34 -7.49
C ALA A 491 -1.03 -4.48 -8.47
N ASP A 492 -0.77 -3.23 -8.10
CA ASP A 492 -0.06 -2.21 -8.89
C ASP A 492 1.25 -1.80 -8.19
N ASP A 493 1.66 -0.53 -8.24
CA ASP A 493 2.87 -0.06 -7.56
C ASP A 493 2.80 -0.27 -6.05
N LEU A 494 3.65 -1.13 -5.50
CA LEU A 494 3.58 -1.54 -4.09
C LEU A 494 4.27 -0.56 -3.14
N LEU A 495 5.37 0.03 -3.56
CA LEU A 495 6.12 1.02 -2.77
C LEU A 495 6.54 2.16 -3.69
N LYS A 496 6.12 3.38 -3.37
CA LYS A 496 6.42 4.57 -4.15
C LYS A 496 7.46 5.46 -3.49
N LEU A 497 8.55 5.72 -4.18
CA LEU A 497 9.59 6.68 -3.78
C LEU A 497 9.28 8.05 -4.40
N SER A 498 8.33 8.77 -3.78
CA SER A 498 7.73 10.00 -4.33
C SER A 498 8.21 11.30 -3.69
N ALA A 499 9.12 11.24 -2.71
CA ALA A 499 9.64 12.40 -2.00
C ALA A 499 11.13 12.22 -1.64
N SER A 500 11.80 13.32 -1.33
CA SER A 500 13.23 13.32 -1.02
C SER A 500 13.48 12.90 0.42
N ASN A 501 14.62 12.27 0.67
CA ASN A 501 15.09 11.82 1.97
C ASN A 501 14.13 10.83 2.67
N VAL A 502 13.29 10.13 1.90
CA VAL A 502 12.39 9.12 2.47
C VAL A 502 13.14 7.83 2.79
N LYS A 503 12.70 7.14 3.84
CA LYS A 503 13.32 5.89 4.30
C LYS A 503 12.28 4.81 4.47
N TYR A 504 12.44 3.71 3.75
CA TYR A 504 11.60 2.53 3.91
C TYR A 504 12.43 1.36 4.41
N SER A 505 11.94 0.67 5.45
CA SER A 505 12.70 -0.43 6.04
C SER A 505 11.82 -1.57 6.54
N HIS A 506 12.30 -2.81 6.47
CA HIS A 506 11.58 -4.00 6.96
C HIS A 506 10.19 -4.12 6.35
N ILE A 507 10.12 -4.34 5.04
CA ILE A 507 8.86 -4.40 4.30
C ILE A 507 8.64 -5.82 3.80
N THR A 508 7.52 -6.43 4.18
CA THR A 508 7.05 -7.70 3.62
C THR A 508 6.02 -7.41 2.54
N ALA A 509 6.19 -8.02 1.37
CA ALA A 509 5.48 -7.62 0.15
C ALA A 509 4.85 -8.81 -0.60
N LEU A 510 3.62 -8.60 -1.05
CA LEU A 510 2.89 -9.45 -1.99
C LEU A 510 2.47 -8.58 -3.17
N GLN A 511 3.03 -8.88 -4.34
CA GLN A 511 2.95 -8.05 -5.54
C GLN A 511 2.08 -8.71 -6.61
N GLY A 512 1.09 -7.98 -7.12
CA GLY A 512 0.32 -8.39 -8.30
C GLY A 512 1.05 -8.11 -9.60
N ASN A 513 0.35 -8.24 -10.72
CA ASN A 513 0.90 -8.22 -12.07
C ASN A 513 1.03 -6.81 -12.68
N VAL A 514 0.50 -5.78 -12.01
CA VAL A 514 0.54 -4.39 -12.50
C VAL A 514 1.65 -3.63 -11.75
N GLY A 515 2.13 -2.52 -12.33
CA GLY A 515 3.06 -1.63 -11.65
C GLY A 515 4.45 -2.21 -11.37
N SER A 516 5.10 -1.64 -10.36
CA SER A 516 6.43 -2.04 -9.89
C SER A 516 6.42 -2.37 -8.39
N VAL A 517 7.30 -3.28 -7.94
CA VAL A 517 7.47 -3.49 -6.49
C VAL A 517 7.97 -2.20 -5.83
N VAL A 518 8.99 -1.59 -6.43
CA VAL A 518 9.46 -0.24 -6.12
C VAL A 518 9.22 0.64 -7.35
N GLU A 519 8.31 1.58 -7.24
CA GLU A 519 8.08 2.64 -8.22
C GLU A 519 8.82 3.92 -7.81
N LEU A 520 9.49 4.55 -8.77
CA LEU A 520 10.28 5.74 -8.56
C LEU A 520 9.61 6.98 -9.14
N GLY A 521 9.19 7.87 -8.24
CA GLY A 521 8.81 9.23 -8.58
C GLY A 521 7.34 9.45 -8.90
N ASN A 522 6.44 8.51 -8.60
CA ASN A 522 5.01 8.61 -8.85
C ASN A 522 4.69 9.07 -10.27
N TYR A 523 5.34 8.46 -11.27
CA TYR A 523 5.23 8.84 -12.69
C TYR A 523 5.66 10.28 -13.02
N GLY A 524 6.22 11.01 -12.06
CA GLY A 524 6.53 12.43 -12.13
C GLY A 524 5.40 13.36 -11.68
N LEU A 525 4.36 12.83 -11.04
CA LEU A 525 3.19 13.58 -10.57
C LEU A 525 3.33 13.94 -9.08
N GLY A 526 3.06 15.21 -8.76
CA GLY A 526 3.05 15.69 -7.37
C GLY A 526 4.42 15.83 -6.70
N LEU A 527 5.51 15.61 -7.44
CA LEU A 527 6.88 15.72 -6.92
C LEU A 527 7.23 17.16 -6.55
N ARG A 528 7.85 17.34 -5.39
CA ARG A 528 8.34 18.65 -4.94
C ARG A 528 9.67 18.98 -5.60
N ASN A 529 9.81 20.24 -6.05
CA ASN A 529 11.02 20.74 -6.71
C ASN A 529 11.48 19.90 -7.92
N ASN A 530 10.59 19.13 -8.54
CA ASN A 530 10.89 18.18 -9.61
C ASN A 530 12.06 17.25 -9.27
N GLN A 531 12.13 16.74 -8.03
CA GLN A 531 13.22 15.87 -7.61
C GLN A 531 12.81 14.82 -6.58
N VAL A 532 13.56 13.72 -6.56
CA VAL A 532 13.58 12.71 -5.49
C VAL A 532 15.04 12.43 -5.20
N VAL A 533 15.53 12.90 -4.04
CA VAL A 533 16.95 12.81 -3.69
C VAL A 533 17.19 12.19 -2.32
N GLY A 534 18.23 11.38 -2.18
CA GLY A 534 18.70 10.88 -0.88
C GLY A 534 17.77 9.86 -0.21
N SER A 535 16.94 9.16 -1.00
CA SER A 535 15.94 8.21 -0.50
C SER A 535 16.48 6.78 -0.47
N SER A 536 16.00 5.97 0.47
CA SER A 536 16.50 4.60 0.66
C SER A 536 15.41 3.58 0.99
N VAL A 537 15.62 2.36 0.50
CA VAL A 537 14.86 1.15 0.88
C VAL A 537 15.83 0.13 1.47
N GLU A 538 15.54 -0.40 2.66
CA GLU A 538 16.40 -1.37 3.36
C GLU A 538 15.59 -2.56 3.90
N GLY A 539 15.82 -3.76 3.39
CA GLY A 539 15.08 -4.95 3.82
C GLY A 539 13.68 -4.99 3.20
N LEU A 540 13.59 -5.34 1.93
CA LEU A 540 12.32 -5.54 1.20
C LEU A 540 12.19 -7.00 0.78
N TYR A 541 11.22 -7.71 1.34
CA TYR A 541 11.04 -9.14 1.21
C TYR A 541 9.74 -9.45 0.45
N VAL A 542 9.89 -9.75 -0.85
CA VAL A 542 8.78 -10.07 -1.74
C VAL A 542 8.51 -11.57 -1.67
N HIS A 543 7.54 -11.92 -0.83
CA HIS A 543 7.13 -13.30 -0.57
C HIS A 543 6.28 -13.88 -1.72
N ARG A 544 5.42 -13.04 -2.31
CA ARG A 544 4.65 -13.39 -3.52
C ARG A 544 4.77 -12.31 -4.58
N ILE A 545 4.92 -12.73 -5.83
CA ILE A 545 4.96 -11.83 -6.99
C ILE A 545 4.42 -12.54 -8.24
N VAL A 546 3.51 -11.91 -8.96
CA VAL A 546 2.95 -12.46 -10.22
C VAL A 546 3.18 -11.52 -11.41
N HIS A 547 4.36 -10.90 -11.46
CA HIS A 547 4.77 -10.01 -12.55
C HIS A 547 4.97 -10.79 -13.84
N ALA A 548 4.17 -10.44 -14.85
CA ALA A 548 4.27 -10.91 -16.20
C ALA A 548 4.51 -9.75 -17.16
N LYS A 549 5.41 -9.96 -18.14
CA LYS A 549 5.62 -9.07 -19.29
C LYS A 549 5.96 -7.60 -18.95
N GLY A 550 6.48 -7.33 -17.76
CA GLY A 550 6.80 -5.96 -17.31
C GLY A 550 5.56 -5.09 -17.05
N GLY A 551 4.45 -5.70 -16.64
CA GLY A 551 3.18 -5.01 -16.42
C GLY A 551 2.41 -4.74 -17.72
N TRP A 552 1.33 -3.96 -17.63
CA TRP A 552 0.44 -3.67 -18.77
C TRP A 552 1.10 -2.89 -19.91
N ASP A 553 2.08 -2.03 -19.61
CA ASP A 553 2.79 -1.19 -20.60
C ASP A 553 4.22 -1.67 -20.92
N GLY A 554 4.65 -2.77 -20.31
CA GLY A 554 6.01 -3.32 -20.44
C GLY A 554 7.10 -2.51 -19.73
N ASN A 555 6.76 -1.48 -18.95
CA ASN A 555 7.71 -0.60 -18.26
C ASN A 555 7.68 -0.72 -16.72
N GLY A 556 6.96 -1.69 -16.16
CA GLY A 556 7.02 -2.07 -14.74
C GLY A 556 8.11 -3.11 -14.45
N GLY A 557 8.44 -3.35 -13.18
CA GLY A 557 9.42 -4.37 -12.80
C GLY A 557 9.60 -4.44 -11.29
N VAL A 558 10.59 -5.21 -10.80
CA VAL A 558 10.93 -5.16 -9.37
C VAL A 558 11.30 -3.74 -8.96
N PHE A 559 12.06 -3.03 -9.79
CA PHE A 559 12.30 -1.60 -9.67
C PHE A 559 12.02 -0.91 -11.00
N GLY A 560 11.00 -0.04 -11.01
CA GLY A 560 10.58 0.70 -12.19
C GLY A 560 10.47 2.19 -11.90
N SER A 561 10.65 3.03 -12.92
CA SER A 561 10.45 4.48 -12.77
C SER A 561 9.19 4.99 -13.45
N ARG A 562 8.78 4.36 -14.57
CA ARG A 562 7.62 4.75 -15.40
C ARG A 562 7.42 6.28 -15.50
N THR A 563 8.51 7.06 -15.55
CA THR A 563 8.43 8.50 -15.27
C THR A 563 8.14 9.28 -16.54
N CYS A 564 7.22 10.23 -16.47
CA CYS A 564 6.98 11.18 -17.53
C CYS A 564 8.18 12.14 -17.74
N PRO A 565 8.41 12.61 -18.97
CA PRO A 565 9.50 13.53 -19.31
C PRO A 565 9.25 14.95 -18.76
N ASN A 566 9.39 15.14 -17.45
CA ASN A 566 9.07 16.39 -16.74
C ASN A 566 10.31 17.18 -16.28
N GLY A 567 11.52 16.76 -16.65
CA GLY A 567 12.74 17.41 -16.19
C GLY A 567 13.08 17.06 -14.73
N ILE A 568 12.80 15.83 -14.32
CA ILE A 568 12.91 15.38 -12.93
C ILE A 568 14.33 14.90 -12.64
N THR A 569 14.84 15.23 -11.46
CA THR A 569 16.12 14.71 -10.95
C THR A 569 15.88 13.62 -9.91
N PHE A 570 16.34 12.42 -10.22
CA PHE A 570 16.45 11.31 -9.29
C PHE A 570 17.90 11.14 -8.90
N LYS A 571 18.21 11.25 -7.61
CA LYS A 571 19.61 11.25 -7.17
C LYS A 571 19.84 10.57 -5.82
N ASP A 572 20.97 9.90 -5.67
CA ASP A 572 21.42 9.31 -4.40
C ASP A 572 20.37 8.34 -3.83
N ILE A 573 19.89 7.43 -4.68
CA ILE A 573 18.86 6.44 -4.34
C ILE A 573 19.53 5.10 -4.01
N THR A 574 19.19 4.53 -2.86
CA THR A 574 19.75 3.23 -2.43
C THR A 574 18.64 2.21 -2.20
N VAL A 575 18.74 1.03 -2.81
CA VAL A 575 17.88 -0.11 -2.47
C VAL A 575 18.77 -1.26 -2.03
N ASN A 576 18.67 -1.59 -0.76
CA ASN A 576 19.56 -2.49 -0.07
C ASN A 576 18.77 -3.66 0.53
N ASP A 577 19.31 -4.87 0.39
CA ASP A 577 18.75 -6.10 0.97
C ASP A 577 17.31 -6.38 0.50
N LEU A 578 17.15 -6.50 -0.83
CA LEU A 578 15.88 -6.89 -1.46
C LEU A 578 15.90 -8.40 -1.77
N VAL A 579 14.86 -9.12 -1.34
CA VAL A 579 14.71 -10.55 -1.62
C VAL A 579 13.41 -10.81 -2.38
N VAL A 580 13.48 -11.60 -3.45
CA VAL A 580 12.29 -12.16 -4.11
C VAL A 580 12.36 -13.67 -3.97
N HIS A 581 11.40 -14.27 -3.28
CA HIS A 581 11.40 -15.70 -2.99
C HIS A 581 10.98 -16.54 -4.19
N ALA A 582 11.54 -17.75 -4.32
CA ALA A 582 10.97 -18.75 -5.21
C ALA A 582 9.78 -19.42 -4.52
N SER A 583 8.70 -19.59 -5.26
CA SER A 583 7.52 -20.29 -4.77
C SER A 583 7.01 -21.23 -5.87
N SER A 584 7.87 -22.10 -6.40
CA SER A 584 7.58 -22.92 -7.59
C SER A 584 6.99 -22.07 -8.75
N ASP A 585 6.09 -22.63 -9.56
CA ASP A 585 5.37 -21.93 -10.64
C ASP A 585 4.30 -20.94 -10.13
N SER A 586 4.32 -20.55 -8.85
CA SER A 586 3.37 -19.55 -8.32
C SER A 586 3.94 -18.13 -8.33
N ASN A 587 5.26 -17.96 -8.26
CA ASN A 587 5.88 -16.64 -8.40
C ASN A 587 6.43 -16.46 -9.81
N THR A 588 6.23 -15.27 -10.39
CA THR A 588 6.81 -14.87 -11.67
C THR A 588 7.39 -13.47 -11.59
N VAL A 589 8.53 -13.28 -12.25
CA VAL A 589 9.18 -11.98 -12.40
C VAL A 589 9.26 -11.65 -13.88
N GLY A 590 8.71 -10.50 -14.25
CA GLY A 590 8.81 -9.94 -15.59
C GLY A 590 10.24 -9.49 -15.88
N GLN A 591 10.59 -8.32 -15.35
CA GLN A 591 11.93 -7.73 -15.43
C GLN A 591 12.33 -7.17 -14.07
N LEU A 592 13.63 -7.14 -13.77
CA LEU A 592 14.12 -6.58 -12.51
C LEU A 592 14.14 -5.07 -12.52
N PHE A 593 14.70 -4.48 -13.58
CA PHE A 593 14.83 -3.03 -13.70
C PHE A 593 14.15 -2.51 -14.96
N ALA A 594 13.39 -1.44 -14.79
CA ALA A 594 12.82 -0.65 -15.86
C ALA A 594 13.01 0.84 -15.54
N ILE A 595 14.24 1.32 -15.75
CA ILE A 595 14.64 2.66 -15.34
C ILE A 595 14.71 3.55 -16.57
N GLY A 596 13.91 4.61 -16.60
CA GLY A 596 13.85 5.43 -17.79
C GLY A 596 12.73 6.44 -17.84
N THR A 597 12.60 7.05 -19.01
CA THR A 597 11.62 8.08 -19.30
C THR A 597 10.62 7.55 -20.32
N LEU A 598 9.32 7.69 -20.03
CA LEU A 598 8.24 7.38 -20.96
C LEU A 598 8.14 8.43 -22.06
N SER A 599 7.33 8.17 -23.09
CA SER A 599 6.97 9.20 -24.06
C SER A 599 6.08 10.25 -23.42
N GLY A 600 6.24 11.53 -23.78
CA GLY A 600 5.31 12.58 -23.39
C GLY A 600 3.85 12.30 -23.76
N ASN A 601 3.63 11.50 -24.80
CA ASN A 601 2.30 11.07 -25.26
C ASN A 601 1.79 9.79 -24.57
N ALA A 602 2.51 9.25 -23.59
CA ALA A 602 1.99 8.14 -22.80
C ALA A 602 0.71 8.57 -22.06
N ALA A 603 -0.18 7.60 -21.78
CA ALA A 603 -1.55 7.86 -21.35
C ALA A 603 -1.68 8.80 -20.13
N PHE A 604 -0.72 8.76 -19.21
CA PHE A 604 -0.71 9.56 -17.99
C PHE A 604 0.32 10.71 -18.00
N CYS A 605 1.04 10.94 -19.11
CA CYS A 605 2.08 11.97 -19.21
C CYS A 605 1.61 13.31 -19.77
N GLY A 606 0.38 13.40 -20.28
CA GLY A 606 -0.27 14.68 -20.58
C GLY A 606 0.45 15.58 -21.60
N GLY A 607 1.31 15.03 -22.47
CA GLY A 607 2.09 15.81 -23.43
C GLY A 607 3.32 16.49 -22.83
N SER A 608 3.85 15.98 -21.72
CA SER A 608 5.07 16.49 -21.08
C SER A 608 6.31 16.37 -21.98
N HIS A 609 7.26 17.28 -21.79
CA HIS A 609 8.54 17.30 -22.51
C HIS A 609 9.67 17.81 -21.59
N GLY A 610 10.73 17.02 -21.44
CA GLY A 610 11.82 17.30 -20.49
C GLY A 610 12.72 16.09 -20.24
N GLY A 611 14.03 16.32 -20.05
CA GLY A 611 14.98 15.25 -19.77
C GLY A 611 15.06 14.92 -18.28
N ASN A 612 14.83 13.66 -17.93
CA ASN A 612 14.98 13.19 -16.55
C ASN A 612 16.43 12.74 -16.28
N ILE A 613 16.95 13.06 -15.10
CA ILE A 613 18.29 12.70 -14.67
C ILE A 613 18.20 11.58 -13.64
N PHE A 614 18.95 10.50 -13.87
CA PHE A 614 19.09 9.37 -12.96
C PHE A 614 20.56 9.28 -12.52
N ASP A 615 20.91 9.76 -11.33
CA ASP A 615 22.30 9.87 -10.84
C ASP A 615 22.48 9.13 -9.51
N SER A 616 23.62 8.47 -9.32
CA SER A 616 24.00 7.84 -8.03
C SER A 616 22.98 6.82 -7.50
N PHE A 617 22.59 5.83 -8.31
CA PHE A 617 21.74 4.73 -7.82
C PHE A 617 22.59 3.57 -7.34
N THR A 618 22.27 3.01 -6.17
CA THR A 618 23.01 1.91 -5.58
C THR A 618 22.08 0.76 -5.21
N PHE A 619 22.26 -0.39 -5.84
CA PHE A 619 21.50 -1.62 -5.60
C PHE A 619 22.40 -2.65 -4.92
N LEU A 620 22.11 -2.97 -3.65
CA LEU A 620 22.99 -3.75 -2.80
C LEU A 620 22.30 -5.00 -2.26
N ARG A 621 23.00 -6.13 -2.30
CA ARG A 621 22.61 -7.40 -1.65
C ARG A 621 21.25 -7.95 -2.09
N TRP A 622 20.84 -7.69 -3.33
CA TRP A 622 19.59 -8.27 -3.83
C TRP A 622 19.73 -9.78 -4.07
N ARG A 623 18.69 -10.53 -3.73
CA ARG A 623 18.59 -11.98 -3.93
C ARG A 623 17.28 -12.30 -4.63
N ILE A 624 17.35 -12.56 -5.92
CA ILE A 624 16.18 -12.89 -6.74
C ILE A 624 16.19 -14.39 -7.01
N TYR A 625 15.28 -15.14 -6.41
CA TYR A 625 15.24 -16.59 -6.55
C TYR A 625 14.39 -17.08 -7.74
N LEU A 626 14.24 -16.22 -8.74
CA LEU A 626 13.44 -16.46 -9.93
C LEU A 626 14.16 -15.83 -11.12
N SER A 627 14.29 -16.58 -12.21
CA SER A 627 14.77 -16.01 -13.48
C SER A 627 13.71 -15.07 -14.06
N PRO A 628 14.07 -13.80 -14.36
CA PRO A 628 13.17 -12.89 -15.06
C PRO A 628 12.81 -13.42 -16.45
N SER A 629 11.54 -13.27 -16.83
CA SER A 629 11.06 -13.64 -18.18
C SER A 629 11.45 -12.61 -19.25
N MET A 630 11.94 -11.44 -18.85
CA MET A 630 12.36 -10.34 -19.71
C MET A 630 13.67 -9.72 -19.24
N TYR A 631 14.35 -9.09 -20.19
CA TYR A 631 15.54 -8.29 -19.90
C TYR A 631 15.19 -7.03 -19.09
N SER A 632 16.06 -6.72 -18.14
CA SER A 632 16.09 -5.41 -17.52
C SER A 632 16.47 -4.34 -18.54
N LYS A 633 16.06 -3.10 -18.32
CA LYS A 633 16.28 -2.05 -19.31
C LYS A 633 16.50 -0.66 -18.72
N PHE A 634 17.37 0.09 -19.41
CA PHE A 634 17.41 1.54 -19.37
C PHE A 634 16.72 2.07 -20.62
N PHE A 635 15.79 3.00 -20.49
CA PHE A 635 14.99 3.43 -21.64
C PHE A 635 14.70 4.92 -21.67
N ASN A 636 14.54 5.42 -22.89
CA ASN A 636 14.06 6.77 -23.18
C ASN A 636 13.10 6.71 -24.37
N ALA A 637 11.81 6.58 -24.06
CA ALA A 637 10.75 6.44 -25.05
C ALA A 637 10.29 7.79 -25.64
N ASP A 638 10.65 8.92 -25.02
CA ASP A 638 10.36 10.26 -25.55
C ASP A 638 11.28 10.64 -26.71
N ASN A 639 12.39 9.92 -26.88
CA ASN A 639 13.48 10.26 -27.81
C ASN A 639 14.07 11.67 -27.59
N SER A 640 13.78 12.31 -26.45
CA SER A 640 14.41 13.56 -26.06
C SER A 640 15.87 13.28 -25.70
N LYS A 641 16.83 13.99 -26.30
CA LYS A 641 18.27 13.74 -26.09
C LYS A 641 18.77 14.09 -24.67
N THR A 642 17.87 14.36 -23.73
CA THR A 642 18.16 14.99 -22.43
C THR A 642 17.98 14.08 -21.23
N SER A 643 17.30 12.93 -21.36
CA SER A 643 17.27 11.97 -20.25
C SER A 643 18.61 11.22 -20.16
N THR A 644 19.20 11.15 -18.96
CA THR A 644 20.56 10.62 -18.78
C THR A 644 20.67 9.76 -17.52
N GLY A 645 21.59 8.79 -17.56
CA GLY A 645 22.00 8.00 -16.40
C GLY A 645 23.46 8.24 -16.05
N ASP A 646 23.77 8.38 -14.77
CA ASP A 646 25.14 8.43 -14.26
C ASP A 646 25.26 7.68 -12.92
N LYS A 647 26.44 7.13 -12.64
CA LYS A 647 26.80 6.45 -11.38
C LYS A 647 25.75 5.44 -10.90
N ILE A 648 25.50 4.42 -11.70
CA ILE A 648 24.57 3.33 -11.36
C ILE A 648 25.36 2.09 -10.94
N PHE A 649 25.15 1.62 -9.72
CA PHE A 649 25.92 0.54 -9.11
C PHE A 649 25.03 -0.66 -8.77
N PHE A 650 25.39 -1.86 -9.22
CA PHE A 650 24.71 -3.13 -8.88
C PHE A 650 25.50 -3.97 -7.86
N SER A 651 26.50 -3.36 -7.23
CA SER A 651 27.32 -3.85 -6.13
C SER A 651 27.90 -2.65 -5.38
N ASP A 652 28.41 -2.86 -4.17
CA ASP A 652 28.99 -1.78 -3.37
C ASP A 652 30.30 -1.27 -4.02
N PRO A 653 30.37 -0.01 -4.47
CA PRO A 653 31.53 0.55 -5.15
C PRO A 653 32.74 0.73 -4.23
N ALA A 654 32.57 0.65 -2.90
CA ALA A 654 33.66 0.68 -1.94
C ALA A 654 34.39 -0.68 -1.80
N GLN A 655 33.79 -1.77 -2.28
CA GLN A 655 34.38 -3.11 -2.14
C GLN A 655 35.43 -3.37 -3.21
N THR A 656 36.61 -3.82 -2.78
CA THR A 656 37.77 -4.06 -3.68
C THR A 656 38.12 -5.52 -3.85
N THR A 657 37.62 -6.41 -2.98
CA THR A 657 37.83 -7.85 -3.10
C THR A 657 36.67 -8.50 -3.81
N GLN A 658 36.95 -9.45 -4.70
CA GLN A 658 35.94 -10.19 -5.45
C GLN A 658 34.86 -10.77 -4.54
N SER A 659 35.24 -11.44 -3.45
CA SER A 659 34.28 -12.05 -2.52
C SER A 659 33.38 -11.01 -1.85
N ALA A 660 33.88 -9.80 -1.55
CA ALA A 660 33.06 -8.74 -0.98
C ALA A 660 32.13 -8.09 -2.01
N ILE A 661 32.62 -7.87 -3.23
CA ILE A 661 31.81 -7.39 -4.37
C ILE A 661 30.64 -8.34 -4.59
N LEU A 662 30.89 -9.65 -4.75
CA LEU A 662 29.84 -10.66 -4.97
C LEU A 662 28.84 -10.73 -3.81
N ARG A 663 29.29 -10.60 -2.55
CA ARG A 663 28.36 -10.53 -1.40
C ARG A 663 27.45 -9.32 -1.46
N SER A 664 27.95 -8.18 -1.93
CA SER A 664 27.20 -6.93 -2.07
C SER A 664 26.35 -6.84 -3.34
N ALA A 665 26.52 -7.76 -4.28
CA ALA A 665 25.93 -7.69 -5.61
C ALA A 665 24.43 -7.99 -5.65
N VAL A 666 23.79 -7.57 -6.74
CA VAL A 666 22.50 -8.10 -7.19
C VAL A 666 22.70 -9.49 -7.82
N GLN A 667 22.11 -10.51 -7.20
CA GLN A 667 22.24 -11.90 -7.62
C GLN A 667 20.87 -12.49 -7.98
N ILE A 668 20.84 -13.22 -9.09
CA ILE A 668 19.67 -13.90 -9.64
C ILE A 668 19.96 -15.39 -9.61
N TYR A 669 19.06 -16.18 -9.06
CA TYR A 669 19.23 -17.62 -8.91
C TYR A 669 18.28 -18.38 -9.82
N ASP A 670 18.77 -19.51 -10.31
CA ASP A 670 18.03 -20.48 -11.12
C ASP A 670 18.42 -21.91 -10.71
N ASP A 671 17.90 -22.90 -11.43
CA ASP A 671 18.16 -24.33 -11.17
C ASP A 671 19.63 -24.73 -11.31
N THR A 672 20.44 -23.92 -11.99
CA THR A 672 21.86 -24.18 -12.24
C THR A 672 22.79 -23.44 -11.28
N GLY A 673 22.30 -22.43 -10.56
CA GLY A 673 23.06 -21.67 -9.58
C GLY A 673 22.62 -20.22 -9.46
N TYR A 674 23.57 -19.28 -9.55
CA TYR A 674 23.27 -17.85 -9.59
C TYR A 674 24.09 -17.13 -10.65
N TYR A 675 23.57 -16.02 -11.15
CA TYR A 675 24.26 -15.06 -12.00
C TYR A 675 24.02 -13.63 -11.54
N CYS A 676 24.97 -12.75 -11.84
CA CYS A 676 24.87 -11.33 -11.53
C CYS A 676 24.17 -10.57 -12.67
N VAL A 677 23.66 -9.38 -12.36
CA VAL A 677 23.18 -8.45 -13.39
C VAL A 677 24.35 -8.09 -14.32
N CYS A 678 24.13 -8.12 -15.63
CA CYS A 678 25.16 -7.94 -16.64
C CYS A 678 24.61 -7.28 -17.94
N PRO A 679 25.38 -6.37 -18.58
CA PRO A 679 24.95 -5.72 -19.81
C PRO A 679 24.98 -6.70 -20.99
N MET A 680 24.09 -6.48 -21.96
CA MET A 680 24.15 -7.14 -23.26
C MET A 680 25.33 -6.58 -24.07
N LEU A 681 26.36 -7.40 -24.31
CA LEU A 681 27.57 -7.09 -25.09
C LEU A 681 27.75 -8.12 -26.22
N SER A 682 28.53 -7.79 -27.25
CA SER A 682 28.80 -8.73 -28.36
C SER A 682 29.54 -10.01 -27.93
N ASP A 683 30.23 -9.98 -26.78
CA ASP A 683 30.86 -11.12 -26.13
C ASP A 683 30.48 -11.12 -24.64
N ALA A 684 29.89 -12.21 -24.16
CA ALA A 684 29.48 -12.34 -22.75
C ALA A 684 30.65 -12.49 -21.76
N SER A 685 31.87 -12.13 -22.19
CA SER A 685 33.16 -12.31 -21.51
C SER A 685 33.28 -11.54 -20.18
N GLY A 686 32.36 -10.61 -19.92
CA GLY A 686 32.28 -9.80 -18.69
C GLY A 686 31.17 -10.16 -17.71
N CYS A 687 30.35 -11.20 -17.95
CA CYS A 687 29.27 -11.58 -17.02
C CYS A 687 29.73 -12.65 -16.03
N TRP A 688 29.38 -12.51 -14.75
CA TRP A 688 29.69 -13.49 -13.71
C TRP A 688 28.49 -14.36 -13.34
N ASP A 689 28.70 -15.67 -13.31
CA ASP A 689 27.81 -16.67 -12.71
C ASP A 689 28.49 -17.55 -11.64
N ASN A 690 27.82 -18.61 -11.21
CA ASN A 690 28.33 -19.59 -10.27
C ASN A 690 29.54 -20.40 -10.79
N ASN A 691 29.80 -20.40 -12.09
CA ASN A 691 30.89 -21.11 -12.75
C ASN A 691 32.09 -20.22 -13.06
N GLY A 692 31.93 -18.90 -13.01
CA GLY A 692 33.00 -17.94 -13.25
C GLY A 692 32.60 -16.83 -14.23
N PRO A 693 33.57 -16.07 -14.76
CA PRO A 693 33.31 -15.11 -15.82
C PRO A 693 33.04 -15.80 -17.17
N GLY A 694 32.13 -15.26 -17.99
CA GLY A 694 32.09 -15.51 -19.44
C GLY A 694 30.98 -16.41 -19.99
N HIS A 695 29.98 -16.81 -19.19
CA HIS A 695 29.05 -17.89 -19.55
C HIS A 695 27.66 -17.48 -20.06
N GLY A 696 27.47 -16.23 -20.53
CA GLY A 696 26.26 -15.86 -21.30
C GLY A 696 25.09 -15.26 -20.52
N ALA A 697 25.27 -14.91 -19.25
CA ALA A 697 24.23 -14.37 -18.35
C ALA A 697 23.83 -12.90 -18.61
N GLN A 698 23.82 -12.46 -19.87
CA GLN A 698 23.43 -11.09 -20.23
C GLN A 698 21.95 -10.89 -19.96
N ASN A 699 21.61 -9.85 -19.19
CA ASN A 699 20.22 -9.64 -18.76
C ASN A 699 19.77 -8.17 -18.77
N PHE A 700 20.56 -7.27 -19.35
CA PHE A 700 20.31 -5.84 -19.36
C PHE A 700 20.42 -5.21 -20.76
N GLN A 701 19.45 -4.40 -21.16
CA GLN A 701 19.38 -3.72 -22.46
C GLN A 701 19.31 -2.19 -22.30
N PHE A 702 19.80 -1.46 -23.32
CA PHE A 702 19.80 0.00 -23.36
C PHE A 702 19.00 0.49 -24.57
N TYR A 703 18.02 1.37 -24.32
CA TYR A 703 17.11 1.90 -25.33
C TYR A 703 17.17 3.44 -25.33
N ASN A 704 18.00 4.02 -26.20
CA ASN A 704 18.10 5.47 -26.44
C ASN A 704 18.39 6.34 -25.19
N MET A 705 18.88 5.73 -24.11
CA MET A 705 19.25 6.43 -22.87
C MET A 705 20.78 6.38 -22.68
N PRO A 706 21.48 7.51 -22.77
CA PRO A 706 22.92 7.55 -22.47
C PRO A 706 23.16 7.31 -20.97
N VAL A 707 24.01 6.32 -20.67
CA VAL A 707 24.47 6.01 -19.31
C VAL A 707 26.01 6.01 -19.31
N THR A 708 26.63 6.79 -18.42
CA THR A 708 28.09 7.07 -18.51
C THR A 708 28.95 6.34 -17.48
N ASN A 709 28.54 6.27 -16.21
CA ASN A 709 29.24 5.47 -15.19
C ASN A 709 28.32 4.39 -14.63
N ILE A 710 28.40 3.17 -15.18
CA ILE A 710 27.65 2.01 -14.69
C ILE A 710 28.62 0.95 -14.19
N MET A 711 28.36 0.41 -13.00
CA MET A 711 29.17 -0.64 -12.37
C MET A 711 28.33 -1.89 -12.17
N PHE A 712 28.64 -2.91 -12.97
CA PHE A 712 28.16 -4.26 -12.74
C PHE A 712 29.12 -5.01 -11.81
N PRO A 713 28.67 -6.07 -11.13
CA PRO A 713 29.51 -6.90 -10.28
C PRO A 713 30.54 -7.64 -11.16
N TYR A 714 31.67 -6.98 -11.38
CA TYR A 714 32.82 -7.35 -12.21
C TYR A 714 32.74 -7.03 -13.71
N THR A 715 33.18 -5.82 -14.05
CA THR A 715 34.10 -5.64 -15.18
C THR A 715 35.51 -5.73 -14.60
N THR A 716 36.43 -6.46 -15.22
CA THR A 716 37.84 -6.34 -14.82
C THR A 716 38.25 -4.87 -14.90
N PRO A 717 39.08 -4.33 -13.97
CA PRO A 717 39.91 -3.16 -14.26
C PRO A 717 41.00 -3.58 -15.25
N ALA A 718 40.61 -4.05 -16.43
CA ALA A 718 41.51 -4.17 -17.56
C ALA A 718 41.62 -2.76 -18.10
N THR A 719 42.75 -2.09 -17.81
CA THR A 719 43.28 -0.93 -18.54
C THR A 719 42.23 -0.10 -19.29
N GLN A 720 41.91 1.09 -18.78
CA GLN A 720 41.36 2.19 -19.58
C GLN A 720 42.24 2.43 -20.81
N ASN A 721 42.01 1.67 -21.87
CA ASN A 721 42.48 1.96 -23.21
C ASN A 721 41.22 2.24 -24.01
N ASN A 722 40.85 3.51 -24.08
CA ASN A 722 40.14 4.15 -25.19
C ASN A 722 39.01 3.37 -25.86
N HIS A 723 38.13 2.71 -25.10
CA HIS A 723 36.80 2.41 -25.59
C HIS A 723 35.86 3.49 -25.10
N SER A 724 35.85 4.61 -25.83
CA SER A 724 34.65 5.41 -25.98
C SER A 724 33.47 4.46 -26.14
N ALA A 725 32.43 4.63 -25.31
CA ALA A 725 31.15 3.97 -25.48
C ALA A 725 30.84 3.84 -26.97
N PRO A 726 30.41 2.67 -27.48
CA PRO A 726 29.91 2.61 -28.84
C PRO A 726 28.82 3.68 -28.92
N LYS A 727 29.06 4.71 -29.74
CA LYS A 727 27.96 5.53 -30.26
C LYS A 727 27.12 4.59 -31.11
N LEU A 728 26.24 3.83 -30.46
CA LEU A 728 25.13 3.16 -31.11
C LEU A 728 24.19 4.26 -31.57
N THR A 729 24.52 4.80 -32.74
CA THR A 729 23.58 5.55 -33.55
C THR A 729 22.79 4.48 -34.28
N VAL A 730 21.68 4.06 -33.70
CA VAL A 730 20.68 3.28 -34.43
C VAL A 730 19.98 4.28 -35.35
N THR A 731 20.17 4.13 -36.67
CA THR A 731 19.33 4.77 -37.69
C THR A 731 17.93 4.18 -37.66
#